data_AF-A9UT82-F1
#
_entry.id   AF-A9UT82-F1
#
_cell.length_a   1.000
_cell.length_b   1.000
_cell.length_c   1.000
_cell.angle_alpha   90.00
_cell.angle_beta   90.00
_cell.angle_gamma   90.00
#
_symmetry.space_group_name_H-M   'P 1'
#
loop_
_entity.id
_entity.type
_entity.pdbx_description
1 polymer ?
#
loop_
_entity_poly.entity_id
_entity_poly.type
_entity_poly.pdbx_seq_one_letter_code
_entity_poly.pdbx_strand_id
1 'polypeptide(L)'
;MIVTALRLTARRCLSTTTPALSGALKAAAAAKQGHQAVVESWNVNCNGATDYLVGPRPEQWWTGKPPVYGVCPGVDEDNVIRALAQPNLATVTRQQLRDYFDNTWTMTEVLFEGLQTEEPFYRPPYHNLRHPKIFYYAHPASVYVNKFRVAGLISAPINEYYEHIFETGVDEMLWDDLSKNDMLWPTVEEVRQYRQEVYDMIVDAIENHPAFDTISQLEASPFWALVMGTEHEKIHLETSSVLMRELPLSLLRRPDNFPPLHPSHQSAPAPNVLVKEGEHYPENEFLPVDAGLVTLGKPRDFPSYGWDNEYGEKQMHVKSFHATKYLISNGEFLEFVKSGGYLDESVWEPEGWKWRCFRNVKWPTFWVSTGPAGLHQYRLRAIFEEIDMPWDWPVNVNLHEAKAFANWRSRKAGLTGENKYRLMTEAEHHRIRDQSMTQTSLGVDRDPSMVADGRAMPEQFGMNLNLAYGSESPVDGLKPASSGFHDVFGNVWQWHEDHMSALPGFRVHPYYNDFTLPCFDGEHNLILGGSYMSCGDEASMFARFHFRPHFFQHSGFRLVEPNRHEPQLVTSCMDNQGPFVGQNPFRSSNKDETERKYAADEVVRQYIHLHYGSGDELPAEARAYPTRRALDIGCNVGGVAFALAERFPEVLGYDINSNAIETAQEIQETGSLQSYVREEGDIKMHFTATPSHQSSRVSFKHGDALCLPPDLGNFDAVVVANVLDRLSSPGSLLGRLGGARGLVKPGGLLFVSSPFSWMERYTPKDLWLGGRETFDGEVSSIDTLHASLNDNFELLEVMDMPFMLREHARKFEYVKAYATVWRHRV
;
A
#
# COMPACT_ATOMS: atom_id res chain seq x y z
N MET A 1 -40.03 -11.82 -20.18
CA MET A 1 -40.29 -10.35 -20.24
C MET A 1 -39.07 -9.51 -19.90
N ILE A 2 -38.46 -9.60 -18.71
CA ILE A 2 -37.10 -9.04 -18.47
C ILE A 2 -36.08 -9.71 -19.39
N VAL A 3 -36.21 -11.02 -19.61
CA VAL A 3 -35.49 -11.77 -20.65
C VAL A 3 -35.69 -11.18 -22.05
N THR A 4 -36.87 -10.65 -22.37
CA THR A 4 -37.15 -10.05 -23.68
C THR A 4 -36.55 -8.64 -23.81
N ALA A 5 -36.51 -7.87 -22.71
CA ALA A 5 -35.77 -6.61 -22.63
C ALA A 5 -34.26 -6.84 -22.78
N LEU A 6 -33.71 -7.86 -22.11
CA LEU A 6 -32.30 -8.29 -22.25
C LEU A 6 -31.99 -8.82 -23.66
N ARG A 7 -32.94 -9.53 -24.31
CA ARG A 7 -32.84 -9.96 -25.73
C ARG A 7 -32.79 -8.78 -26.72
N LEU A 8 -33.48 -7.67 -26.43
CA LEU A 8 -33.55 -6.50 -27.32
C LEU A 8 -32.31 -5.61 -27.20
N THR A 9 -31.72 -5.49 -26.00
CA THR A 9 -30.43 -4.79 -25.81
C THR A 9 -29.28 -5.51 -26.53
N ALA A 10 -29.33 -6.85 -26.63
CA ALA A 10 -28.30 -7.66 -27.28
C ALA A 10 -28.44 -7.83 -28.82
N ARG A 11 -29.61 -7.56 -29.42
CA ARG A 11 -29.83 -7.70 -30.88
C ARG A 11 -29.51 -6.45 -31.73
N ARG A 12 -29.16 -5.32 -31.11
CA ARG A 12 -28.94 -4.02 -31.80
C ARG A 12 -27.70 -3.93 -32.72
N CYS A 13 -26.95 -5.01 -32.95
CA CYS A 13 -25.61 -4.95 -33.58
C CYS A 13 -25.48 -5.28 -35.08
N LEU A 14 -26.56 -5.31 -35.89
CA LEU A 14 -26.43 -5.71 -37.30
C LEU A 14 -27.31 -4.91 -38.27
N SER A 15 -26.82 -3.77 -38.76
CA SER A 15 -26.75 -3.41 -40.20
C SER A 15 -26.49 -1.92 -40.43
N THR A 16 -25.64 -1.62 -41.42
CA THR A 16 -25.09 -0.30 -41.77
C THR A 16 -25.86 0.37 -42.91
N THR A 17 -26.10 1.70 -42.85
CA THR A 17 -25.92 2.65 -43.98
C THR A 17 -26.10 4.12 -43.53
N THR A 18 -25.15 4.98 -43.93
CA THR A 18 -25.10 6.47 -43.91
C THR A 18 -26.05 7.11 -44.96
N PRO A 19 -26.28 8.47 -45.08
CA PRO A 19 -25.49 9.62 -44.57
C PRO A 19 -26.24 10.90 -44.05
N ALA A 20 -25.44 11.81 -43.46
CA ALA A 20 -25.38 13.29 -43.67
C ALA A 20 -25.96 14.31 -42.64
N LEU A 21 -25.03 15.21 -42.23
CA LEU A 21 -25.10 16.69 -42.09
C LEU A 21 -25.33 17.41 -40.72
N SER A 22 -24.23 18.03 -40.26
CA SER A 22 -24.00 19.42 -39.81
C SER A 22 -24.58 19.98 -38.50
N GLY A 23 -23.71 20.65 -37.71
CA GLY A 23 -24.06 21.91 -37.01
C GLY A 23 -23.48 22.19 -35.61
N ALA A 24 -22.29 22.82 -35.55
CA ALA A 24 -21.86 23.89 -34.62
C ALA A 24 -21.93 23.77 -33.06
N LEU A 25 -20.73 23.55 -32.48
CA LEU A 25 -20.03 24.29 -31.40
C LEU A 25 -20.63 25.61 -30.83
N LYS A 26 -20.77 25.73 -29.48
CA LYS A 26 -19.97 26.60 -28.55
C LYS A 26 -20.65 26.91 -27.20
N ALA A 27 -19.80 27.02 -26.17
CA ALA A 27 -19.83 27.90 -24.99
C ALA A 27 -20.37 27.35 -23.65
N ALA A 28 -19.45 27.08 -22.72
CA ALA A 28 -19.56 27.51 -21.32
C ALA A 28 -18.22 27.30 -20.59
N ALA A 29 -17.32 28.27 -20.71
CA ALA A 29 -16.22 28.46 -19.77
C ALA A 29 -16.43 29.82 -19.10
N ALA A 30 -16.83 29.82 -17.82
CA ALA A 30 -16.56 30.85 -16.81
C ALA A 30 -17.51 30.72 -15.62
N ALA A 31 -17.04 30.18 -14.51
CA ALA A 31 -17.47 30.61 -13.18
C ALA A 31 -16.34 30.36 -12.17
N LYS A 32 -16.02 31.40 -11.41
CA LYS A 32 -14.80 31.60 -10.63
C LYS A 32 -14.87 31.03 -9.23
N GLN A 33 -13.66 30.71 -8.74
CA GLN A 33 -13.24 30.53 -7.35
C GLN A 33 -13.78 31.59 -6.38
N GLY A 34 -14.18 31.12 -5.19
CA GLY A 34 -14.16 31.87 -3.94
C GLY A 34 -13.59 30.96 -2.85
N HIS A 35 -12.48 31.37 -2.22
CA HIS A 35 -11.91 30.70 -1.05
C HIS A 35 -12.86 30.88 0.15
N GLN A 36 -13.56 29.82 0.55
CA GLN A 36 -14.13 29.67 1.89
C GLN A 36 -13.07 28.98 2.76
N ALA A 37 -12.93 29.43 4.01
CA ALA A 37 -12.13 28.75 5.03
C ALA A 37 -12.67 27.32 5.19
N VAL A 38 -11.89 26.33 4.77
CA VAL A 38 -12.21 24.91 4.92
C VAL A 38 -12.12 24.61 6.42
N VAL A 39 -13.26 24.37 7.06
CA VAL A 39 -13.27 23.71 8.38
C VAL A 39 -12.71 22.31 8.12
N GLU A 40 -11.55 22.00 8.69
CA GLU A 40 -10.94 20.68 8.48
C GLU A 40 -11.87 19.61 9.09
N SER A 41 -12.36 18.69 8.26
CA SER A 41 -13.46 17.76 8.59
C SER A 41 -13.17 16.87 9.79
N TRP A 42 -11.89 16.57 10.05
CA TRP A 42 -11.45 15.74 11.17
C TRP A 42 -11.69 16.36 12.56
N ASN A 43 -11.86 17.69 12.66
CA ASN A 43 -12.08 18.38 13.95
C ASN A 43 -13.35 17.91 14.67
N VAL A 44 -14.30 17.32 13.96
CA VAL A 44 -15.53 16.74 14.54
C VAL A 44 -15.23 15.63 15.56
N ASN A 45 -14.06 15.00 15.47
CA ASN A 45 -13.63 13.94 16.39
C ASN A 45 -13.10 14.48 17.73
N CYS A 46 -12.76 15.77 17.81
CA CYS A 46 -12.35 16.41 19.06
C CYS A 46 -13.58 16.82 19.87
N ASN A 47 -13.77 16.24 21.05
CA ASN A 47 -14.92 16.53 21.92
C ASN A 47 -14.58 17.56 23.02
N GLY A 48 -13.29 17.91 23.18
CA GLY A 48 -12.82 18.93 24.11
C GLY A 48 -12.56 18.43 25.54
N ALA A 49 -12.64 17.12 25.80
CA ALA A 49 -12.23 16.51 27.06
C ALA A 49 -10.71 16.27 27.05
N THR A 50 -9.92 17.14 27.69
CA THR A 50 -8.46 17.17 27.47
C THR A 50 -7.59 17.10 28.72
N ASP A 51 -8.12 17.28 29.94
CA ASP A 51 -7.29 17.48 31.14
C ASP A 51 -6.35 16.30 31.46
N TYR A 52 -6.69 15.05 31.10
CA TYR A 52 -5.86 13.87 31.37
C TYR A 52 -4.84 13.54 30.27
N LEU A 53 -4.96 14.16 29.09
CA LEU A 53 -4.06 13.97 27.94
C LEU A 53 -2.96 15.05 27.87
N VAL A 54 -2.90 15.95 28.86
CA VAL A 54 -1.90 17.02 28.96
C VAL A 54 -0.91 16.70 30.07
N GLY A 55 0.39 16.76 29.76
CA GLY A 55 1.46 16.41 30.68
C GLY A 55 1.75 14.90 30.71
N PRO A 56 2.46 14.43 31.76
CA PRO A 56 2.66 13.01 32.02
C PRO A 56 1.35 12.24 32.14
N ARG A 57 1.35 11.01 31.61
CA ARG A 57 0.15 10.18 31.65
C ARG A 57 -0.10 9.62 33.05
N PRO A 58 -1.37 9.58 33.48
CA PRO A 58 -1.72 8.95 34.75
C PRO A 58 -1.62 7.42 34.64
N GLU A 59 -1.56 6.70 35.77
CA GLU A 59 -1.33 5.26 35.80
C GLU A 59 -2.34 4.45 34.95
N GLN A 60 -3.60 4.91 34.88
CA GLN A 60 -4.64 4.27 34.06
C GLN A 60 -4.41 4.39 32.53
N TRP A 61 -3.41 5.13 32.06
CA TRP A 61 -3.07 5.20 30.64
C TRP A 61 -2.59 3.85 30.11
N TRP A 62 -1.74 3.18 30.90
CA TRP A 62 -1.08 1.94 30.52
C TRP A 62 -2.12 0.82 30.47
N THR A 63 -2.34 0.29 29.28
CA THR A 63 -3.20 -0.87 29.07
C THR A 63 -2.43 -2.18 29.27
N GLY A 64 -1.10 -2.14 29.14
CA GLY A 64 -0.22 -3.23 29.49
C GLY A 64 0.57 -2.99 30.78
N LYS A 65 1.78 -3.55 30.85
CA LYS A 65 2.71 -3.23 31.94
C LYS A 65 3.19 -1.78 31.80
N PRO A 66 3.23 -0.99 32.89
CA PRO A 66 3.78 0.36 32.86
C PRO A 66 5.30 0.31 32.65
N PRO A 67 5.93 1.35 32.07
CA PRO A 67 7.37 1.40 31.78
C PRO A 67 8.22 1.62 33.05
N VAL A 68 8.17 0.67 33.98
CA VAL A 68 8.85 0.74 35.29
C VAL A 68 9.89 -0.38 35.39
N TYR A 69 11.09 -0.02 35.85
CA TYR A 69 12.18 -0.97 36.08
C TYR A 69 11.76 -2.13 36.99
N GLY A 70 12.06 -3.36 36.58
CA GLY A 70 11.67 -4.57 37.30
C GLY A 70 10.19 -4.94 37.18
N VAL A 71 9.38 -4.15 36.46
CA VAL A 71 7.98 -4.44 36.14
C VAL A 71 7.83 -4.82 34.66
N CYS A 72 8.18 -3.91 33.74
CA CYS A 72 8.12 -4.17 32.30
C CYS A 72 9.50 -4.62 31.76
N PRO A 73 9.56 -5.74 31.01
CA PRO A 73 10.79 -6.17 30.34
C PRO A 73 11.35 -5.12 29.37
N GLY A 74 12.68 -5.01 29.31
CA GLY A 74 13.38 -4.03 28.45
C GLY A 74 13.39 -2.60 29.00
N VAL A 75 12.89 -2.37 30.21
CA VAL A 75 13.06 -1.11 30.94
C VAL A 75 14.32 -1.20 31.81
N ASP A 76 15.18 -0.18 31.76
CA ASP A 76 16.41 -0.09 32.55
C ASP A 76 16.22 0.66 33.89
N GLU A 77 17.29 0.80 34.67
CA GLU A 77 17.27 1.44 35.99
C GLU A 77 16.91 2.94 35.98
N ASP A 78 17.07 3.59 34.82
CA ASP A 78 16.66 4.98 34.57
C ASP A 78 15.19 5.06 34.10
N ASN A 79 14.49 3.92 34.09
CA ASN A 79 13.14 3.71 33.55
C ASN A 79 13.02 3.98 32.05
N VAL A 80 14.11 3.85 31.30
CA VAL A 80 14.08 4.00 29.85
C VAL A 80 13.76 2.66 29.21
N ILE A 81 12.75 2.61 28.33
CA ILE A 81 12.40 1.39 27.60
C ILE A 81 13.21 1.26 26.30
N ARG A 82 13.66 0.03 26.01
CA ARG A 82 14.34 -0.37 24.77
C ARG A 82 13.79 -1.68 24.26
N ALA A 83 13.96 -1.94 22.97
CA ALA A 83 13.55 -3.20 22.40
C ALA A 83 14.44 -4.34 22.92
N LEU A 84 13.80 -5.42 23.35
CA LEU A 84 14.47 -6.70 23.59
C LEU A 84 14.96 -7.32 22.28
N ALA A 85 15.97 -8.18 22.39
CA ALA A 85 16.38 -9.04 21.28
C ALA A 85 15.22 -9.96 20.84
N GLN A 86 15.18 -10.29 19.55
CA GLN A 86 14.21 -11.24 19.00
C GLN A 86 14.35 -12.61 19.69
N PRO A 87 13.24 -13.25 20.07
CA PRO A 87 13.29 -14.57 20.67
C PRO A 87 13.72 -15.63 19.66
N ASN A 88 14.60 -16.56 20.08
CA ASN A 88 14.87 -17.77 19.32
C ASN A 88 13.67 -18.72 19.40
N LEU A 89 12.83 -18.71 18.36
CA LEU A 89 11.56 -19.42 18.31
C LEU A 89 11.68 -20.95 18.39
N ALA A 90 12.86 -21.52 18.10
CA ALA A 90 13.08 -22.96 18.26
C ALA A 90 13.18 -23.39 19.73
N THR A 91 13.54 -22.47 20.63
CA THR A 91 13.75 -22.75 22.06
C THR A 91 13.03 -21.77 22.99
N VAL A 92 12.18 -20.89 22.44
CA VAL A 92 11.54 -19.82 23.20
C VAL A 92 10.59 -20.40 24.25
N THR A 93 10.66 -19.87 25.46
CA THR A 93 9.71 -20.19 26.53
C THR A 93 8.48 -19.31 26.46
N ARG A 94 7.36 -19.76 27.04
CA ARG A 94 6.14 -18.94 27.20
C ARG A 94 6.43 -17.60 27.87
N GLN A 95 7.29 -17.58 28.89
CA GLN A 95 7.68 -16.34 29.57
C GLN A 95 8.44 -15.39 28.64
N GLN A 96 9.37 -15.88 27.82
CA GLN A 96 10.09 -15.03 26.86
C GLN A 96 9.16 -14.46 25.78
N LEU A 97 8.16 -15.22 25.31
CA LEU A 97 7.14 -14.69 24.41
C LEU A 97 6.30 -13.60 25.08
N ARG A 98 5.91 -13.83 26.34
CA ARG A 98 5.18 -12.84 27.16
C ARG A 98 5.99 -11.56 27.33
N ASP A 99 7.28 -11.69 27.65
CA ASP A 99 8.17 -10.56 27.89
C ASP A 99 8.40 -9.74 26.62
N TYR A 100 8.55 -10.41 25.47
CA TYR A 100 8.71 -9.77 24.18
C TYR A 100 7.45 -9.02 23.72
N PHE A 101 6.27 -9.60 23.95
CA PHE A 101 4.99 -8.95 23.72
C PHE A 101 4.80 -7.73 24.64
N ASP A 102 4.99 -7.89 25.96
CA ASP A 102 4.84 -6.80 26.92
C ASP A 102 5.78 -5.63 26.61
N ASN A 103 7.04 -5.91 26.28
CA ASN A 103 8.00 -4.90 25.86
C ASN A 103 7.51 -4.13 24.63
N THR A 104 7.02 -4.83 23.61
CA THR A 104 6.53 -4.21 22.37
C THR A 104 5.30 -3.35 22.61
N TRP A 105 4.34 -3.87 23.36
CA TRP A 105 3.12 -3.16 23.71
C TRP A 105 3.43 -1.86 24.47
N THR A 106 4.27 -1.94 25.50
CA THR A 106 4.67 -0.76 26.30
C THR A 106 5.46 0.25 25.46
N MET A 107 6.31 -0.18 24.52
CA MET A 107 7.03 0.76 23.62
C MET A 107 6.05 1.60 22.79
N THR A 108 5.00 1.00 22.25
CA THR A 108 3.92 1.72 21.57
C THR A 108 3.24 2.71 22.52
N GLU A 109 2.87 2.28 23.72
CA GLU A 109 2.20 3.17 24.70
C GLU A 109 3.08 4.35 25.13
N VAL A 110 4.40 4.14 25.28
CA VAL A 110 5.35 5.21 25.58
C VAL A 110 5.43 6.21 24.42
N LEU A 111 5.48 5.75 23.17
CA LEU A 111 5.46 6.65 22.01
C LEU A 111 4.18 7.50 21.97
N PHE A 112 3.01 6.89 22.20
CA PHE A 112 1.71 7.55 22.16
C PHE A 112 1.38 8.40 23.39
N GLU A 113 2.00 8.15 24.55
CA GLU A 113 1.97 9.08 25.69
C GLU A 113 2.47 10.47 25.27
N GLY A 114 3.41 10.54 24.32
CA GLY A 114 3.99 11.80 23.89
C GLY A 114 3.02 12.74 23.18
N LEU A 115 1.87 12.27 22.71
CA LEU A 115 0.83 13.11 22.11
C LEU A 115 0.18 13.99 23.19
N GLN A 116 -0.05 15.28 22.94
CA GLN A 116 -0.66 16.20 23.91
C GLN A 116 -2.03 16.65 23.40
N THR A 117 -3.08 16.45 24.19
CA THR A 117 -4.51 16.63 23.84
C THR A 117 -5.07 15.58 22.85
N GLU A 118 -6.37 15.68 22.52
CA GLU A 118 -7.03 14.83 21.52
C GLU A 118 -6.60 15.15 20.07
N GLU A 119 -6.29 16.40 19.78
CA GLU A 119 -5.97 16.88 18.43
C GLU A 119 -4.93 16.01 17.69
N PRO A 120 -3.74 15.72 18.24
CA PRO A 120 -2.75 14.92 17.53
C PRO A 120 -3.23 13.51 17.19
N PHE A 121 -4.18 12.93 17.93
CA PHE A 121 -4.74 11.62 17.61
C PHE A 121 -5.59 11.67 16.33
N TYR A 122 -6.38 12.70 16.12
CA TYR A 122 -7.32 12.78 14.97
C TYR A 122 -6.80 13.60 13.80
N ARG A 123 -5.79 14.45 14.00
CA ARG A 123 -5.20 15.26 12.94
C ARG A 123 -4.50 14.36 11.92
N PRO A 124 -4.91 14.35 10.65
CA PRO A 124 -4.19 13.61 9.61
C PRO A 124 -2.83 14.27 9.33
N PRO A 125 -1.85 13.52 8.80
CA PRO A 125 -0.61 14.09 8.29
C PRO A 125 -0.88 15.11 7.17
N TYR A 126 -0.09 16.18 7.10
CA TYR A 126 -0.34 17.31 6.19
C TYR A 126 -0.36 16.91 4.70
N HIS A 127 0.28 15.79 4.36
CA HIS A 127 0.35 15.27 3.00
C HIS A 127 -0.88 14.43 2.60
N ASN A 128 -1.76 14.08 3.55
CA ASN A 128 -2.99 13.28 3.39
C ASN A 128 -2.82 11.91 2.70
N LEU A 129 -1.65 11.29 2.83
CA LEU A 129 -1.38 9.94 2.26
C LEU A 129 -1.51 8.82 3.30
N ARG A 130 -1.84 9.17 4.54
CA ARG A 130 -1.87 8.26 5.69
C ARG A 130 -3.02 8.65 6.61
N HIS A 131 -3.52 7.68 7.36
CA HIS A 131 -4.53 7.88 8.39
C HIS A 131 -4.05 8.77 9.56
N PRO A 132 -4.96 9.28 10.40
CA PRO A 132 -4.61 9.94 11.65
C PRO A 132 -4.08 8.95 12.70
N LYS A 133 -3.44 9.47 13.76
CA LYS A 133 -2.67 8.67 14.72
C LYS A 133 -3.54 7.72 15.56
N ILE A 134 -4.83 8.04 15.75
CA ILE A 134 -5.79 7.15 16.41
C ILE A 134 -5.91 5.79 15.70
N PHE A 135 -5.79 5.77 14.37
CA PHE A 135 -5.74 4.53 13.60
C PHE A 135 -4.52 3.71 13.98
N TYR A 136 -3.33 4.32 14.00
CA TYR A 136 -2.08 3.62 14.34
C TYR A 136 -2.03 3.19 15.79
N TYR A 137 -2.77 3.84 16.69
CA TYR A 137 -2.90 3.39 18.07
C TYR A 137 -3.78 2.14 18.18
N ALA A 138 -4.85 2.01 17.39
CA ALA A 138 -5.80 0.90 17.51
C ALA A 138 -5.53 -0.27 16.54
N HIS A 139 -4.97 0.02 15.37
CA HIS A 139 -4.79 -0.95 14.28
C HIS A 139 -3.95 -2.16 14.68
N PRO A 140 -2.77 -2.03 15.33
CA PRO A 140 -2.02 -3.19 15.79
C PRO A 140 -2.85 -4.12 16.69
N ALA A 141 -3.63 -3.55 17.61
CA ALA A 141 -4.53 -4.31 18.47
C ALA A 141 -5.59 -5.09 17.66
N SER A 142 -6.18 -4.48 16.63
CA SER A 142 -7.09 -5.19 15.71
C SER A 142 -6.41 -6.32 14.93
N VAL A 143 -5.14 -6.14 14.54
CA VAL A 143 -4.37 -7.18 13.85
C VAL A 143 -4.18 -8.40 14.75
N TYR A 144 -3.84 -8.23 16.04
CA TYR A 144 -3.78 -9.38 16.96
C TYR A 144 -5.09 -10.16 16.99
N VAL A 145 -6.24 -9.47 17.16
CA VAL A 145 -7.55 -10.14 17.20
C VAL A 145 -7.82 -10.90 15.90
N ASN A 146 -7.61 -10.25 14.75
CA ASN A 146 -7.82 -10.86 13.44
C ASN A 146 -6.93 -12.08 13.21
N LYS A 147 -5.63 -11.98 13.51
CA LYS A 147 -4.68 -13.10 13.33
C LYS A 147 -4.93 -14.22 14.34
N PHE A 148 -5.34 -13.90 15.56
CA PHE A 148 -5.69 -14.91 16.57
C PHE A 148 -6.96 -15.68 16.16
N ARG A 149 -7.93 -15.01 15.53
CA ARG A 149 -9.11 -15.68 14.96
C ARG A 149 -8.73 -16.61 13.81
N VAL A 150 -7.89 -16.16 12.88
CA VAL A 150 -7.43 -16.98 11.76
C VAL A 150 -6.61 -18.20 12.23
N ALA A 151 -5.78 -18.01 13.26
CA ALA A 151 -5.00 -19.08 13.88
C ALA A 151 -5.81 -20.01 14.80
N GLY A 152 -7.09 -19.69 15.06
CA GLY A 152 -7.96 -20.47 15.95
C GLY A 152 -7.63 -20.34 17.44
N LEU A 153 -6.89 -19.30 17.85
CA LEU A 153 -6.61 -19.00 19.26
C LEU A 153 -7.83 -18.43 19.99
N ILE A 154 -8.70 -17.73 19.25
CA ILE A 154 -9.98 -17.22 19.75
C ILE A 154 -11.08 -17.47 18.70
N SER A 155 -12.33 -17.59 19.16
CA SER A 155 -13.47 -17.93 18.29
C SER A 155 -14.32 -16.74 17.86
N ALA A 156 -14.17 -15.58 18.50
CA ALA A 156 -15.04 -14.42 18.33
C ALA A 156 -14.22 -13.11 18.34
N PRO A 157 -14.73 -12.05 17.68
CA PRO A 157 -14.19 -10.71 17.83
C PRO A 157 -14.35 -10.19 19.27
N ILE A 158 -13.51 -9.24 19.68
CA ILE A 158 -13.68 -8.44 20.91
C ILE A 158 -14.65 -7.29 20.62
N ASN A 159 -14.44 -6.58 19.52
CA ASN A 159 -15.32 -5.52 19.05
C ASN A 159 -15.35 -5.51 17.51
N GLU A 160 -16.37 -6.14 16.93
CA GLU A 160 -16.50 -6.32 15.47
C GLU A 160 -16.49 -4.98 14.70
N TYR A 161 -17.01 -3.90 15.29
CA TYR A 161 -16.99 -2.58 14.66
C TYR A 161 -15.56 -2.01 14.64
N TYR A 162 -14.84 -2.05 15.76
CA TYR A 162 -13.46 -1.56 15.83
C TYR A 162 -12.52 -2.38 14.96
N GLU A 163 -12.65 -3.70 15.00
CA GLU A 163 -11.87 -4.61 14.17
C GLU A 163 -12.07 -4.35 12.69
N HIS A 164 -13.26 -3.91 12.26
CA HIS A 164 -13.54 -3.54 10.87
C HIS A 164 -12.96 -2.18 10.48
N ILE A 165 -13.20 -1.12 11.28
CA ILE A 165 -12.76 0.25 10.93
C ILE A 165 -11.24 0.43 11.03
N PHE A 166 -10.58 -0.41 11.82
CA PHE A 166 -9.14 -0.46 11.92
C PHE A 166 -8.53 -1.58 11.07
N GLU A 167 -9.28 -2.34 10.27
CA GLU A 167 -8.74 -3.51 9.55
C GLU A 167 -7.76 -3.10 8.43
N THR A 168 -8.14 -2.10 7.64
CA THR A 168 -7.46 -1.76 6.38
C THR A 168 -6.60 -0.51 6.57
N GLY A 169 -5.29 -0.63 6.34
CA GLY A 169 -4.40 0.51 6.22
C GLY A 169 -4.62 1.29 4.92
N VAL A 170 -4.10 2.53 4.86
CA VAL A 170 -4.05 3.32 3.63
C VAL A 170 -2.61 3.38 3.14
N ASP A 171 -2.39 2.89 1.92
CA ASP A 171 -1.16 3.07 1.15
C ASP A 171 -1.55 3.65 -0.22
N GLU A 172 -1.65 4.98 -0.28
CA GLU A 172 -2.11 5.67 -1.50
C GLU A 172 -1.16 5.39 -2.67
N MET A 173 -1.74 5.02 -3.81
CA MET A 173 -0.97 4.55 -4.96
C MET A 173 -0.23 5.69 -5.67
N LEU A 174 -0.70 6.94 -5.53
CA LEU A 174 -0.12 8.13 -6.14
C LEU A 174 0.04 9.24 -5.11
N TRP A 175 1.03 10.11 -5.31
CA TRP A 175 1.32 11.23 -4.42
C TRP A 175 0.22 12.31 -4.40
N ASP A 176 -0.74 12.27 -5.33
CA ASP A 176 -1.93 13.11 -5.43
C ASP A 176 -3.26 12.38 -5.18
N ASP A 177 -3.23 11.08 -4.84
CA ASP A 177 -4.41 10.34 -4.36
C ASP A 177 -4.59 10.62 -2.86
N LEU A 178 -5.32 11.69 -2.54
CA LEU A 178 -5.42 12.19 -1.17
C LEU A 178 -6.56 11.49 -0.42
N SER A 179 -6.22 10.75 0.63
CA SER A 179 -7.19 10.20 1.58
C SER A 179 -8.04 11.31 2.19
N LYS A 180 -9.36 11.18 2.09
CA LYS A 180 -10.28 12.23 2.54
C LYS A 180 -10.47 12.25 4.07
N ASN A 181 -10.06 11.20 4.78
CA ASN A 181 -10.09 11.08 6.25
C ASN A 181 -11.41 11.53 6.91
N ASP A 182 -12.55 11.36 6.22
CA ASP A 182 -13.88 11.84 6.65
C ASP A 182 -14.57 10.91 7.68
N MET A 183 -13.79 10.07 8.38
CA MET A 183 -14.31 9.07 9.31
C MET A 183 -14.55 9.66 10.71
N LEU A 184 -15.63 9.21 11.35
CA LEU A 184 -15.82 9.39 12.78
C LEU A 184 -15.08 8.28 13.54
N TRP A 185 -13.99 8.66 14.20
CA TRP A 185 -13.16 7.75 14.97
C TRP A 185 -13.73 7.57 16.39
N PRO A 186 -13.54 6.39 17.02
CA PRO A 186 -13.80 6.24 18.44
C PRO A 186 -12.93 7.19 19.26
N THR A 187 -13.42 7.55 20.44
CA THR A 187 -12.68 8.43 21.35
C THR A 187 -11.36 7.79 21.79
N VAL A 188 -10.39 8.61 22.22
CA VAL A 188 -9.10 8.12 22.73
C VAL A 188 -9.31 7.13 23.88
N GLU A 189 -10.28 7.39 24.76
CA GLU A 189 -10.61 6.52 25.89
C GLU A 189 -11.27 5.21 25.44
N GLU A 190 -12.18 5.25 24.46
CA GLU A 190 -12.77 4.03 23.88
C GLU A 190 -11.71 3.15 23.19
N VAL A 191 -10.78 3.76 22.45
CA VAL A 191 -9.65 3.03 21.85
C VAL A 191 -8.72 2.46 22.92
N ARG A 192 -8.44 3.22 23.98
CA ARG A 192 -7.63 2.74 25.12
C ARG A 192 -8.31 1.55 25.80
N GLN A 193 -9.61 1.61 26.05
CA GLN A 193 -10.36 0.49 26.62
C GLN A 193 -10.32 -0.74 25.70
N TYR A 194 -10.52 -0.56 24.40
CA TYR A 194 -10.38 -1.65 23.43
C TYR A 194 -8.98 -2.28 23.46
N ARG A 195 -7.93 -1.46 23.49
CA ARG A 195 -6.55 -1.93 23.64
C ARG A 195 -6.36 -2.76 24.92
N GLN A 196 -6.92 -2.33 26.05
CA GLN A 196 -6.88 -3.12 27.31
C GLN A 196 -7.54 -4.49 27.15
N GLU A 197 -8.75 -4.55 26.57
CA GLU A 197 -9.47 -5.81 26.36
C GLU A 197 -8.68 -6.76 25.44
N VAL A 198 -8.04 -6.21 24.40
CA VAL A 198 -7.15 -6.96 23.50
C VAL A 198 -5.91 -7.46 24.23
N TYR A 199 -5.26 -6.61 25.03
CA TYR A 199 -4.09 -6.99 25.82
C TYR A 199 -4.43 -8.14 26.76
N ASP A 200 -5.52 -8.04 27.54
CA ASP A 200 -5.98 -9.06 28.47
C ASP A 200 -6.26 -10.39 27.76
N MET A 201 -6.87 -10.34 26.57
CA MET A 201 -7.09 -11.53 25.74
C MET A 201 -5.78 -12.17 25.28
N ILE A 202 -4.79 -11.37 24.86
CA ILE A 202 -3.48 -11.88 24.44
C ILE A 202 -2.73 -12.49 25.62
N VAL A 203 -2.79 -11.86 26.80
CA VAL A 203 -2.22 -12.39 28.05
C VAL A 203 -2.81 -13.76 28.35
N ASP A 204 -4.15 -13.88 28.37
CA ASP A 204 -4.84 -15.13 28.64
C ASP A 204 -4.47 -16.21 27.62
N ALA A 205 -4.41 -15.87 26.33
CA ALA A 205 -3.98 -16.79 25.29
C ALA A 205 -2.56 -17.30 25.53
N ILE A 206 -1.60 -16.41 25.81
CA ILE A 206 -0.20 -16.80 26.10
C ILE A 206 -0.14 -17.69 27.34
N GLU A 207 -0.82 -17.31 28.42
CA GLU A 207 -0.70 -17.95 29.73
C GLU A 207 -1.45 -19.27 29.83
N ASN A 208 -2.59 -19.41 29.16
CA ASN A 208 -3.53 -20.51 29.40
C ASN A 208 -3.82 -21.39 28.16
N HIS A 209 -3.57 -20.91 26.93
CA HIS A 209 -3.93 -21.69 25.74
C HIS A 209 -2.91 -22.82 25.45
N PRO A 210 -3.36 -24.07 25.19
CA PRO A 210 -2.46 -25.22 24.97
C PRO A 210 -1.51 -25.08 23.77
N ALA A 211 -1.84 -24.22 22.80
CA ALA A 211 -0.97 -23.97 21.63
C ALA A 211 0.41 -23.39 22.02
N PHE A 212 0.54 -22.84 23.23
CA PHE A 212 1.80 -22.32 23.76
C PHE A 212 2.56 -23.34 24.63
N ASP A 213 2.14 -24.62 24.70
CA ASP A 213 2.82 -25.66 25.49
C ASP A 213 4.01 -26.29 24.71
N THR A 214 3.86 -26.47 23.40
CA THR A 214 4.89 -27.08 22.54
C THR A 214 4.96 -26.42 21.16
N ILE A 215 6.17 -26.01 20.76
CA ILE A 215 6.45 -25.38 19.46
C ILE A 215 7.03 -26.44 18.52
N SER A 216 6.19 -27.02 17.64
CA SER A 216 6.60 -28.14 16.76
C SER A 216 6.81 -27.77 15.29
N GLN A 217 6.14 -26.73 14.79
CA GLN A 217 6.33 -26.16 13.44
C GLN A 217 6.12 -24.64 13.50
N LEU A 218 7.14 -23.85 13.15
CA LEU A 218 7.11 -22.40 13.39
C LEU A 218 6.00 -21.69 12.60
N GLU A 219 6.05 -21.69 11.26
CA GLU A 219 5.09 -20.97 10.39
C GLU A 219 3.65 -21.52 10.44
N ALA A 220 3.46 -22.79 10.83
CA ALA A 220 2.14 -23.43 10.87
C ALA A 220 1.48 -23.42 12.27
N SER A 221 2.21 -22.96 13.30
CA SER A 221 1.70 -23.00 14.66
C SER A 221 0.86 -21.77 14.99
N PRO A 222 -0.18 -21.90 15.83
CA PRO A 222 -0.97 -20.75 16.27
C PRO A 222 -0.17 -19.64 16.96
N PHE A 223 0.95 -19.94 17.64
CA PHE A 223 1.77 -18.87 18.24
C PHE A 223 2.42 -17.95 17.20
N TRP A 224 2.54 -18.38 15.93
CA TRP A 224 3.03 -17.50 14.86
C TRP A 224 2.16 -16.26 14.71
N ALA A 225 0.85 -16.35 15.00
CA ALA A 225 -0.04 -15.20 15.02
C ALA A 225 0.30 -14.18 16.12
N LEU A 226 0.79 -14.63 17.28
CA LEU A 226 1.31 -13.75 18.33
C LEU A 226 2.54 -13.00 17.84
N VAL A 227 3.55 -13.75 17.36
CA VAL A 227 4.81 -13.13 16.93
C VAL A 227 4.57 -12.22 15.73
N MET A 228 3.71 -12.62 14.78
CA MET A 228 3.25 -11.76 13.67
C MET A 228 2.62 -10.47 14.17
N GLY A 229 1.70 -10.53 15.13
CA GLY A 229 1.09 -9.33 15.71
C GLY A 229 2.13 -8.43 16.38
N THR A 230 3.10 -9.01 17.07
CA THR A 230 4.20 -8.29 17.73
C THR A 230 5.14 -7.62 16.74
N GLU A 231 5.59 -8.31 15.69
CA GLU A 231 6.40 -7.68 14.63
C GLU A 231 5.60 -6.65 13.83
N HIS A 232 4.30 -6.88 13.61
CA HIS A 232 3.43 -5.90 12.97
C HIS A 232 3.27 -4.61 13.81
N GLU A 233 3.15 -4.73 15.13
CA GLU A 233 3.09 -3.57 16.02
C GLU A 233 4.38 -2.75 15.96
N LYS A 234 5.54 -3.37 15.73
CA LYS A 234 6.83 -2.68 15.54
C LYS A 234 6.89 -1.87 14.23
N ILE A 235 6.35 -2.40 13.14
CA ILE A 235 6.15 -1.64 11.89
C ILE A 235 5.34 -0.37 12.15
N HIS A 236 4.27 -0.49 12.93
CA HIS A 236 3.42 0.65 13.27
C HIS A 236 4.03 1.57 14.32
N LEU A 237 4.92 1.09 15.19
CA LEU A 237 5.73 1.90 16.10
C LEU A 237 6.65 2.81 15.30
N GLU A 238 7.40 2.25 14.34
CA GLU A 238 8.27 3.02 13.46
C GLU A 238 7.46 4.01 12.59
N THR A 239 6.41 3.54 11.92
CA THR A 239 5.55 4.41 11.10
C THR A 239 4.96 5.57 11.91
N SER A 240 4.44 5.29 13.11
CA SER A 240 3.88 6.32 13.99
C SER A 240 4.92 7.37 14.36
N SER A 241 6.17 6.98 14.57
CA SER A 241 7.24 7.90 14.94
C SER A 241 7.56 8.91 13.84
N VAL A 242 7.48 8.50 12.56
CA VAL A 242 7.60 9.39 11.39
C VAL A 242 6.42 10.38 11.37
N LEU A 243 5.20 9.88 11.51
CA LEU A 243 4.00 10.72 11.50
C LEU A 243 3.94 11.70 12.69
N MET A 244 4.50 11.32 13.85
CA MET A 244 4.65 12.21 14.99
C MET A 244 5.72 13.27 14.74
N ARG A 245 6.82 12.95 14.06
CA ARG A 245 7.85 13.92 13.66
C ARG A 245 7.29 15.03 12.76
N GLU A 246 6.23 14.75 12.00
CA GLU A 246 5.51 15.71 11.13
C GLU A 246 4.49 16.59 11.86
N LEU A 247 4.11 16.27 13.10
CA LEU A 247 3.16 17.07 13.87
C LEU A 247 3.78 18.41 14.32
N PRO A 248 2.96 19.47 14.52
CA PRO A 248 3.40 20.65 15.25
C PRO A 248 3.95 20.29 16.63
N LEU A 249 5.11 20.85 17.02
CA LEU A 249 5.75 20.57 18.32
C LEU A 249 4.83 20.86 19.51
N SER A 250 3.93 21.83 19.40
CA SER A 250 2.98 22.17 20.47
C SER A 250 2.01 21.05 20.83
N LEU A 251 1.89 20.03 19.98
CA LEU A 251 1.03 18.86 20.20
C LEU A 251 1.82 17.65 20.75
N LEU A 252 3.09 17.85 21.11
CA LEU A 252 3.98 16.78 21.53
C LEU A 252 4.72 17.13 22.82
N ARG A 253 4.98 16.10 23.61
CA ARG A 253 5.89 16.09 24.74
C ARG A 253 6.74 14.85 24.62
N ARG A 254 8.04 14.97 24.87
CA ARG A 254 8.92 13.82 25.01
C ARG A 254 8.55 13.01 26.27
N PRO A 255 8.21 11.72 26.16
CA PRO A 255 8.02 10.85 27.32
C PRO A 255 9.33 10.65 28.09
N ASP A 256 9.27 10.58 29.42
CA ASP A 256 10.48 10.42 30.25
C ASP A 256 11.12 9.03 30.04
N ASN A 257 10.28 8.02 29.74
CA ASN A 257 10.70 6.65 29.48
C ASN A 257 11.23 6.41 28.05
N PHE A 258 11.15 7.41 27.15
CA PHE A 258 11.60 7.26 25.77
C PHE A 258 13.12 7.44 25.63
N PRO A 259 13.82 6.59 24.86
CA PRO A 259 15.27 6.66 24.65
C PRO A 259 15.84 8.06 24.40
N PRO A 260 16.89 8.51 25.13
CA PRO A 260 17.57 9.79 24.89
C PRO A 260 18.03 9.93 23.43
N LEU A 261 18.09 11.16 22.92
CA LEU A 261 18.77 11.44 21.65
C LEU A 261 20.24 11.01 21.76
N HIS A 262 20.86 10.70 20.63
CA HIS A 262 22.29 10.40 20.60
C HIS A 262 23.10 11.59 21.15
N PRO A 263 24.02 11.42 22.12
CA PRO A 263 24.67 12.51 22.84
C PRO A 263 25.39 13.56 21.97
N SER A 264 25.81 13.19 20.75
CA SER A 264 26.45 14.11 19.80
C SER A 264 25.58 15.32 19.44
N HIS A 265 24.24 15.23 19.61
CA HIS A 265 23.34 16.35 19.32
C HIS A 265 23.70 17.62 20.11
N GLN A 266 24.33 17.46 21.29
CA GLN A 266 24.77 18.57 22.14
C GLN A 266 26.00 19.30 21.59
N SER A 267 26.72 18.68 20.65
CA SER A 267 27.91 19.25 20.01
C SER A 267 27.60 19.85 18.63
N ALA A 268 26.34 19.83 18.19
CA ALA A 268 25.95 20.41 16.92
C ALA A 268 26.24 21.92 16.88
N PRO A 269 26.79 22.45 15.78
CA PRO A 269 27.10 23.87 15.67
C PRO A 269 25.83 24.71 15.59
N ALA A 270 25.90 25.95 16.09
CA ALA A 270 24.80 26.90 15.99
C ALA A 270 24.42 27.19 14.51
N PRO A 271 23.13 27.51 14.20
CA PRO A 271 22.66 27.63 12.81
C PRO A 271 23.38 28.67 11.94
N ASN A 272 24.05 29.66 12.54
CA ASN A 272 24.78 30.72 11.84
C ASN A 272 26.23 30.35 11.47
N VAL A 273 26.69 29.16 11.83
CA VAL A 273 28.06 28.69 11.54
C VAL A 273 28.16 28.26 10.08
N LEU A 274 29.30 28.61 9.44
CA LEU A 274 29.62 28.13 8.10
C LEU A 274 30.06 26.67 8.17
N VAL A 275 29.18 25.77 7.75
CA VAL A 275 29.42 24.32 7.67
C VAL A 275 30.50 24.01 6.64
N LYS A 276 31.45 23.13 7.02
CA LYS A 276 32.57 22.68 6.19
C LYS A 276 32.82 21.18 6.38
N GLU A 277 33.06 20.49 5.26
CA GLU A 277 33.56 19.12 5.21
C GLU A 277 34.90 19.00 5.95
N GLY A 278 35.10 17.89 6.66
CA GLY A 278 36.29 17.62 7.49
C GLY A 278 36.32 18.36 8.84
N GLU A 279 35.39 19.29 9.09
CA GLU A 279 35.24 19.99 10.38
C GLU A 279 33.90 19.66 11.04
N HIS A 280 32.80 19.69 10.28
CA HIS A 280 31.44 19.52 10.80
C HIS A 280 30.75 18.23 10.34
N TYR A 281 31.27 17.59 9.31
CA TYR A 281 30.85 16.30 8.79
C TYR A 281 32.04 15.65 8.06
N PRO A 282 32.13 14.31 8.03
CA PRO A 282 33.32 13.64 7.51
C PRO A 282 33.43 13.74 5.98
N GLU A 283 34.66 13.67 5.47
CA GLU A 283 34.90 13.38 4.06
C GLU A 283 34.46 11.94 3.76
N ASN A 284 33.63 11.76 2.73
CA ASN A 284 33.00 10.48 2.43
C ASN A 284 33.68 9.79 1.24
N GLU A 285 34.75 9.04 1.54
CA GLU A 285 35.52 8.30 0.54
C GLU A 285 34.74 7.11 -0.06
N PHE A 286 35.04 6.75 -1.32
CA PHE A 286 34.52 5.55 -1.96
C PHE A 286 35.44 4.36 -1.64
N LEU A 287 34.92 3.35 -0.94
CA LEU A 287 35.65 2.11 -0.65
C LEU A 287 35.40 1.06 -1.74
N PRO A 288 36.43 0.32 -2.17
CA PRO A 288 36.29 -0.75 -3.15
C PRO A 288 35.60 -1.97 -2.56
N VAL A 289 34.76 -2.62 -3.36
CA VAL A 289 34.10 -3.89 -3.04
C VAL A 289 34.37 -4.88 -4.16
N ASP A 290 34.98 -6.01 -3.82
CA ASP A 290 35.28 -7.06 -4.78
C ASP A 290 34.01 -7.77 -5.27
N ALA A 291 34.05 -8.16 -6.55
CA ALA A 291 33.02 -8.99 -7.16
C ALA A 291 32.82 -10.28 -6.35
N GLY A 292 31.58 -10.76 -6.29
CA GLY A 292 31.27 -11.94 -5.49
C GLY A 292 29.87 -12.48 -5.73
N LEU A 293 29.67 -13.73 -5.34
CA LEU A 293 28.35 -14.35 -5.29
C LEU A 293 27.63 -13.92 -4.01
N VAL A 294 26.37 -13.56 -4.13
CA VAL A 294 25.47 -13.35 -2.99
C VAL A 294 24.30 -14.33 -3.08
N THR A 295 23.81 -14.74 -1.91
CA THR A 295 22.59 -15.53 -1.78
C THR A 295 21.60 -14.70 -0.97
N LEU A 296 20.47 -14.39 -1.58
CA LEU A 296 19.34 -13.72 -0.94
C LEU A 296 18.35 -14.76 -0.41
N GLY A 297 17.66 -14.39 0.65
CA GLY A 297 16.58 -15.18 1.24
C GLY A 297 16.88 -15.68 2.65
N LYS A 298 15.83 -15.71 3.47
CA LYS A 298 15.82 -16.27 4.81
C LYS A 298 15.63 -17.79 4.75
N PRO A 299 16.52 -18.59 5.35
CA PRO A 299 16.28 -20.02 5.52
C PRO A 299 15.02 -20.26 6.34
N ARG A 300 14.14 -21.17 5.88
CA ARG A 300 12.87 -21.47 6.56
C ARG A 300 13.03 -22.08 7.95
N ASP A 301 14.16 -22.73 8.20
CA ASP A 301 14.52 -23.30 9.50
C ASP A 301 15.28 -22.31 10.40
N PHE A 302 15.55 -21.09 9.92
CA PHE A 302 16.14 -20.07 10.78
C PHE A 302 15.13 -19.61 11.84
N PRO A 303 15.45 -19.71 13.14
CA PRO A 303 14.44 -19.70 14.20
C PRO A 303 14.10 -18.28 14.69
N SER A 304 13.98 -17.33 13.77
CA SER A 304 13.37 -16.02 13.98
C SER A 304 12.06 -15.94 13.21
N TYR A 305 11.22 -14.97 13.55
CA TYR A 305 10.15 -14.54 12.66
C TYR A 305 10.76 -14.01 11.34
N GLY A 306 9.95 -14.01 10.28
CA GLY A 306 10.26 -13.33 9.03
C GLY A 306 8.99 -13.22 8.20
N TRP A 307 8.86 -12.13 7.45
CA TRP A 307 7.74 -11.93 6.54
C TRP A 307 7.81 -12.86 5.33
N ASP A 308 6.66 -13.10 4.69
CA ASP A 308 6.55 -14.03 3.56
C ASP A 308 7.55 -13.74 2.44
N ASN A 309 7.85 -12.46 2.24
CA ASN A 309 8.71 -11.93 1.20
C ASN A 309 10.21 -12.18 1.41
N GLU A 310 10.61 -12.54 2.62
CA GLU A 310 12.00 -12.86 2.94
C GLU A 310 12.34 -14.29 2.56
N TYR A 311 11.33 -15.16 2.42
CA TYR A 311 11.51 -16.55 2.08
C TYR A 311 11.62 -16.78 0.56
N GLY A 312 12.38 -17.81 0.22
CA GLY A 312 12.83 -18.10 -1.14
C GLY A 312 14.35 -18.05 -1.19
N GLU A 313 14.93 -18.36 -2.33
CA GLU A 313 16.38 -18.28 -2.51
C GLU A 313 16.71 -17.73 -3.89
N LYS A 314 17.61 -16.74 -3.93
CA LYS A 314 18.15 -16.22 -5.18
C LYS A 314 19.66 -16.04 -5.08
N GLN A 315 20.39 -16.65 -6.01
CA GLN A 315 21.82 -16.44 -6.14
C GLN A 315 22.12 -15.42 -7.23
N MET A 316 22.98 -14.45 -6.93
CA MET A 316 23.31 -13.35 -7.83
C MET A 316 24.81 -13.11 -7.84
N HIS A 317 25.37 -12.88 -9.02
CA HIS A 317 26.77 -12.51 -9.16
C HIS A 317 26.90 -10.98 -9.22
N VAL A 318 27.45 -10.40 -8.17
CA VAL A 318 27.68 -8.96 -8.04
C VAL A 318 29.07 -8.64 -8.60
N LYS A 319 29.14 -7.66 -9.50
CA LYS A 319 30.41 -7.16 -10.04
C LYS A 319 31.14 -6.33 -9.00
N SER A 320 32.42 -6.04 -9.20
CA SER A 320 33.12 -5.11 -8.31
C SER A 320 32.60 -3.70 -8.50
N PHE A 321 32.50 -2.94 -7.42
CA PHE A 321 32.01 -1.56 -7.42
C PHE A 321 32.75 -0.79 -6.32
N HIS A 322 32.52 0.52 -6.24
CA HIS A 322 32.85 1.26 -5.03
C HIS A 322 31.59 1.85 -4.42
N ALA A 323 31.55 1.96 -3.10
CA ALA A 323 30.46 2.64 -2.40
C ALA A 323 31.02 3.64 -1.40
N THR A 324 30.28 4.70 -1.11
CA THR A 324 30.69 5.67 -0.08
C THR A 324 30.82 4.95 1.27
N LYS A 325 31.85 5.29 2.04
CA LYS A 325 32.15 4.69 3.34
C LYS A 325 31.05 4.92 4.37
N TYR A 326 30.49 6.12 4.36
CA TYR A 326 29.41 6.57 5.22
C TYR A 326 28.12 6.70 4.40
N LEU A 327 26.97 6.67 5.09
CA LEU A 327 25.73 7.17 4.53
C LEU A 327 25.89 8.65 4.17
N ILE A 328 25.08 9.15 3.23
CA ILE A 328 25.13 10.58 2.89
C ILE A 328 24.66 11.40 4.09
N SER A 329 25.53 12.27 4.56
CA SER A 329 25.28 13.12 5.73
C SER A 329 24.41 14.35 5.41
N ASN A 330 23.82 14.96 6.43
CA ASN A 330 23.14 16.25 6.31
C ASN A 330 24.07 17.33 5.71
N GLY A 331 25.34 17.30 6.09
CA GLY A 331 26.37 18.22 5.60
C GLY A 331 26.67 18.06 4.12
N GLU A 332 26.79 16.83 3.63
CA GLU A 332 26.92 16.55 2.19
C GLU A 332 25.67 16.97 1.43
N PHE A 333 24.48 16.68 1.97
CA PHE A 333 23.21 17.05 1.34
C PHE A 333 22.98 18.57 1.30
N LEU A 334 23.54 19.32 2.25
CA LEU A 334 23.51 20.79 2.25
C LEU A 334 24.16 21.36 0.99
N GLU A 335 25.20 20.72 0.44
CA GLU A 335 25.84 21.17 -0.80
C GLU A 335 24.86 21.12 -1.98
N PHE A 336 24.06 20.06 -2.07
CA PHE A 336 23.04 19.88 -3.09
C PHE A 336 21.97 20.96 -2.96
N VAL A 337 21.46 21.21 -1.74
CA VAL A 337 20.50 22.28 -1.45
C VAL A 337 21.06 23.65 -1.86
N LYS A 338 22.29 23.99 -1.43
CA LYS A 338 22.96 25.26 -1.74
C LYS A 338 23.24 25.47 -3.22
N SER A 339 23.46 24.40 -3.98
CA SER A 339 23.63 24.50 -5.44
C SER A 339 22.35 24.78 -6.22
N GLY A 340 21.19 24.81 -5.53
CA GLY A 340 19.89 24.91 -6.17
C GLY A 340 19.40 23.57 -6.72
N GLY A 341 19.81 22.43 -6.13
CA GLY A 341 19.40 21.10 -6.57
C GLY A 341 17.88 20.88 -6.55
N TYR A 342 17.18 21.46 -5.58
CA TYR A 342 15.71 21.51 -5.55
C TYR A 342 15.10 22.45 -6.58
N LEU A 343 15.87 23.22 -7.35
CA LEU A 343 15.39 24.13 -8.40
C LEU A 343 15.76 23.66 -9.81
N ASP A 344 16.70 22.73 -9.94
CA ASP A 344 17.20 22.23 -11.21
C ASP A 344 16.44 20.97 -11.65
N GLU A 345 15.51 21.09 -12.59
CA GLU A 345 14.75 19.93 -13.14
C GLU A 345 15.66 18.83 -13.70
N SER A 346 16.84 19.19 -14.21
CA SER A 346 17.70 18.27 -14.95
C SER A 346 18.36 17.18 -14.10
N VAL A 347 18.33 17.32 -12.77
CA VAL A 347 18.84 16.30 -11.86
C VAL A 347 17.74 15.39 -11.30
N TRP A 348 16.46 15.73 -11.48
CA TRP A 348 15.34 14.92 -11.01
C TRP A 348 14.87 13.93 -12.06
N GLU A 349 14.40 12.78 -11.61
CA GLU A 349 13.60 11.90 -12.46
C GLU A 349 12.21 12.53 -12.70
N PRO A 350 11.53 12.23 -13.83
CA PRO A 350 10.29 12.93 -14.20
C PRO A 350 9.19 12.88 -13.14
N GLU A 351 9.00 11.74 -12.48
CA GLU A 351 8.03 11.60 -11.39
C GLU A 351 8.45 12.38 -10.15
N GLY A 352 9.72 12.26 -9.75
CA GLY A 352 10.27 13.01 -8.62
C GLY A 352 10.15 14.52 -8.80
N TRP A 353 10.31 15.03 -10.03
CA TRP A 353 10.09 16.45 -10.32
C TRP A 353 8.61 16.86 -10.17
N LYS A 354 7.67 16.03 -10.62
CA LYS A 354 6.23 16.28 -10.43
C LYS A 354 5.88 16.31 -8.95
N TRP A 355 6.34 15.31 -8.19
CA TRP A 355 6.18 15.25 -6.74
C TRP A 355 6.75 16.50 -6.07
N ARG A 356 8.00 16.87 -6.39
CA ARG A 356 8.67 18.06 -5.85
C ARG A 356 7.88 19.31 -6.14
N CYS A 357 7.42 19.49 -7.39
CA CYS A 357 6.60 20.63 -7.81
C CYS A 357 5.29 20.70 -7.02
N PHE A 358 4.59 19.58 -6.89
CA PHE A 358 3.31 19.50 -6.18
C PHE A 358 3.46 19.82 -4.69
N ARG A 359 4.45 19.20 -4.02
CA ARG A 359 4.72 19.44 -2.59
C ARG A 359 5.41 20.77 -2.34
N ASN A 360 5.92 21.43 -3.38
CA ASN A 360 6.66 22.69 -3.32
C ASN A 360 7.85 22.66 -2.31
N VAL A 361 8.48 21.50 -2.13
CA VAL A 361 9.62 21.33 -1.20
C VAL A 361 10.89 21.97 -1.74
N LYS A 362 11.75 22.45 -0.83
CA LYS A 362 12.99 23.19 -1.15
C LYS A 362 14.24 22.65 -0.45
N TRP A 363 14.05 21.70 0.46
CA TRP A 363 15.04 21.02 1.29
C TRP A 363 14.34 19.80 1.93
N PRO A 364 15.09 18.87 2.57
CA PRO A 364 14.51 17.69 3.21
C PRO A 364 13.41 18.03 4.22
N THR A 365 12.35 17.22 4.29
CA THR A 365 11.13 17.50 5.06
C THR A 365 11.37 17.86 6.53
N PHE A 366 12.34 17.21 7.18
CA PHE A 366 12.61 17.43 8.60
C PHE A 366 13.63 18.55 8.89
N TRP A 367 14.10 19.26 7.87
CA TRP A 367 14.92 20.45 8.07
C TRP A 367 14.04 21.67 8.34
N VAL A 368 14.26 22.32 9.47
CA VAL A 368 13.52 23.52 9.89
C VAL A 368 14.37 24.74 9.56
N SER A 369 13.94 25.53 8.57
CA SER A 369 14.64 26.75 8.18
C SER A 369 14.65 27.77 9.34
N THR A 370 15.84 28.29 9.66
CA THR A 370 16.01 29.36 10.64
C THR A 370 16.42 30.65 9.96
N GLY A 371 15.75 31.77 10.28
CA GLY A 371 16.07 33.08 9.73
C GLY A 371 15.50 33.35 8.32
N PRO A 372 15.91 34.46 7.68
CA PRO A 372 15.45 34.82 6.34
C PRO A 372 15.72 33.75 5.28
N ALA A 373 14.80 33.61 4.34
CA ALA A 373 14.95 32.70 3.21
C ALA A 373 16.24 32.97 2.43
N GLY A 374 16.98 31.90 2.09
CA GLY A 374 18.22 31.96 1.31
C GLY A 374 19.52 31.99 2.14
N LEU A 375 19.45 32.06 3.48
CA LEU A 375 20.65 31.93 4.32
C LEU A 375 21.16 30.48 4.45
N HIS A 376 20.33 29.49 4.06
CA HIS A 376 20.62 28.06 4.20
C HIS A 376 21.04 27.66 5.63
N GLN A 377 20.35 28.23 6.61
CA GLN A 377 20.50 27.93 8.03
C GLN A 377 19.32 27.06 8.46
N TYR A 378 19.61 25.93 9.10
CA TYR A 378 18.62 24.92 9.43
C TYR A 378 18.83 24.41 10.85
N ARG A 379 17.73 23.98 11.46
CA ARG A 379 17.66 23.06 12.61
C ARG A 379 17.12 21.72 12.12
N LEU A 380 17.30 20.68 12.91
CA LEU A 380 16.71 19.37 12.61
C LEU A 380 15.48 19.14 13.49
N ARG A 381 14.36 18.77 12.87
CA ARG A 381 13.20 18.27 13.59
C ARG A 381 13.47 16.82 14.00
N ALA A 382 13.60 16.53 15.29
CA ALA A 382 13.49 15.19 15.86
C ALA A 382 12.00 14.87 16.16
N ILE A 383 11.68 13.69 16.70
CA ILE A 383 10.28 13.30 16.96
C ILE A 383 9.58 14.34 17.86
N PHE A 384 10.17 14.63 19.03
CA PHE A 384 9.55 15.45 20.08
C PHE A 384 10.15 16.85 20.24
N GLU A 385 11.21 17.18 19.50
CA GLU A 385 11.97 18.42 19.71
C GLU A 385 12.67 18.89 18.43
N GLU A 386 13.03 20.17 18.40
CA GLU A 386 13.93 20.74 17.37
C GLU A 386 15.31 20.93 17.97
N ILE A 387 16.32 20.36 17.33
CA ILE A 387 17.72 20.46 17.75
C ILE A 387 18.54 21.29 16.77
N ASP A 388 19.70 21.77 17.22
CA ASP A 388 20.70 22.33 16.29
C ASP A 388 21.11 21.26 15.28
N MET A 389 21.33 21.66 14.02
CA MET A 389 21.53 20.71 12.92
C MET A 389 22.82 19.90 13.08
N PRO A 390 22.73 18.57 13.31
CA PRO A 390 23.89 17.71 13.32
C PRO A 390 24.27 17.37 11.86
N TRP A 391 25.30 18.04 11.35
CA TRP A 391 25.71 17.92 9.95
C TRP A 391 26.35 16.58 9.62
N ASP A 392 26.88 15.89 10.62
CA ASP A 392 27.49 14.57 10.55
C ASP A 392 26.47 13.42 10.69
N TRP A 393 25.20 13.70 10.99
CA TRP A 393 24.13 12.68 10.98
C TRP A 393 23.70 12.38 9.54
N PRO A 394 23.15 11.17 9.27
CA PRO A 394 22.62 10.85 7.95
C PRO A 394 21.48 11.79 7.58
N VAL A 395 21.38 12.14 6.30
CA VAL A 395 20.23 12.89 5.78
C VAL A 395 19.01 11.97 5.71
N ASN A 396 17.86 12.48 6.16
CA ASN A 396 16.58 11.80 6.02
C ASN A 396 15.82 12.37 4.81
N VAL A 397 15.60 11.53 3.79
CA VAL A 397 15.00 11.88 2.50
C VAL A 397 14.20 10.73 1.91
N ASN A 398 13.29 11.04 0.98
CA ASN A 398 12.66 10.01 0.16
C ASN A 398 13.54 9.59 -1.03
N LEU A 399 13.08 8.58 -1.80
CA LEU A 399 13.85 8.05 -2.93
C LEU A 399 14.06 9.09 -4.03
N HIS A 400 13.07 9.91 -4.33
CA HIS A 400 13.18 10.93 -5.38
C HIS A 400 14.29 11.94 -5.07
N GLU A 401 14.39 12.37 -3.82
CA GLU A 401 15.44 13.25 -3.33
C GLU A 401 16.82 12.58 -3.37
N ALA A 402 16.92 11.32 -2.96
CA ALA A 402 18.15 10.53 -3.04
C ALA A 402 18.66 10.38 -4.48
N LYS A 403 17.76 10.05 -5.42
CA LYS A 403 18.04 9.99 -6.86
C LYS A 403 18.50 11.34 -7.42
N ALA A 404 17.84 12.42 -7.03
CA ALA A 404 18.22 13.77 -7.46
C ALA A 404 19.61 14.16 -6.99
N PHE A 405 19.97 13.81 -5.74
CA PHE A 405 21.32 13.99 -5.21
C PHE A 405 22.35 13.17 -5.98
N ALA A 406 22.09 11.88 -6.25
CA ALA A 406 23.00 11.02 -7.00
C ALA A 406 23.27 11.55 -8.41
N ASN A 407 22.23 12.01 -9.12
CA ASN A 407 22.33 12.63 -10.44
C ASN A 407 23.12 13.94 -10.40
N TRP A 408 22.88 14.80 -9.40
CA TRP A 408 23.63 16.02 -9.20
C TRP A 408 25.11 15.75 -8.93
N ARG A 409 25.42 14.81 -8.03
CA ARG A 409 26.81 14.46 -7.69
C ARG A 409 27.54 13.88 -8.90
N SER A 410 26.85 13.07 -9.70
CA SER A 410 27.36 12.54 -10.98
C SER A 410 27.72 13.67 -11.94
N ARG A 411 26.82 14.65 -12.11
CA ARG A 411 27.06 15.82 -12.97
C ARG A 411 28.23 16.66 -12.48
N LYS A 412 28.32 16.91 -11.16
CA LYS A 412 29.45 17.63 -10.53
C LYS A 412 30.79 16.90 -10.79
N ALA A 413 30.77 15.57 -10.81
CA ALA A 413 31.93 14.73 -11.14
C ALA A 413 32.17 14.54 -12.66
N GLY A 414 31.33 15.09 -13.53
CA GLY A 414 31.44 14.94 -14.99
C GLY A 414 31.09 13.54 -15.51
N LEU A 415 30.36 12.73 -14.73
CA LEU A 415 29.96 11.37 -15.08
C LEU A 415 28.68 11.35 -15.93
N THR A 416 28.63 10.46 -16.92
CA THR A 416 27.50 10.34 -17.87
C THR A 416 27.19 8.87 -18.19
N GLY A 417 26.00 8.62 -18.75
CA GLY A 417 25.56 7.28 -19.13
C GLY A 417 25.48 6.33 -17.94
N GLU A 418 25.95 5.09 -18.13
CA GLU A 418 25.94 4.03 -17.12
C GLU A 418 27.02 4.19 -16.04
N ASN A 419 27.96 5.15 -16.22
CA ASN A 419 29.01 5.44 -15.23
C ASN A 419 28.57 6.43 -14.14
N LYS A 420 27.31 6.85 -14.12
CA LYS A 420 26.80 7.76 -13.09
C LYS A 420 26.80 7.09 -11.72
N TYR A 421 26.94 7.90 -10.68
CA TYR A 421 26.60 7.45 -9.33
C TYR A 421 25.12 7.10 -9.26
N ARG A 422 24.83 6.08 -8.47
CA ARG A 422 23.47 5.57 -8.24
C ARG A 422 23.33 5.11 -6.80
N LEU A 423 22.15 4.65 -6.42
CA LEU A 423 21.93 4.02 -5.12
C LEU A 423 22.44 2.57 -5.18
N MET A 424 22.58 1.96 -4.00
CA MET A 424 22.92 0.54 -3.89
C MET A 424 21.79 -0.34 -4.42
N THR A 425 22.17 -1.55 -4.84
CA THR A 425 21.22 -2.65 -5.04
C THR A 425 21.17 -3.56 -3.80
N GLU A 426 20.10 -4.33 -3.62
CA GLU A 426 19.97 -5.33 -2.54
C GLU A 426 21.17 -6.27 -2.54
N ALA A 427 21.59 -6.72 -3.73
CA ALA A 427 22.74 -7.61 -3.88
C ALA A 427 24.07 -6.94 -3.46
N GLU A 428 24.27 -5.65 -3.76
CA GLU A 428 25.44 -4.89 -3.33
C GLU A 428 25.44 -4.62 -1.83
N HIS A 429 24.28 -4.35 -1.23
CA HIS A 429 24.13 -4.24 0.22
C HIS A 429 24.65 -5.50 0.91
N HIS A 430 24.32 -6.70 0.41
CA HIS A 430 24.84 -7.96 0.91
C HIS A 430 26.38 -8.09 0.81
N ARG A 431 27.03 -7.44 -0.17
CA ARG A 431 28.49 -7.49 -0.33
C ARG A 431 29.25 -6.64 0.68
N ILE A 432 28.61 -5.64 1.28
CA ILE A 432 29.24 -4.75 2.28
C ILE A 432 29.00 -5.19 3.73
N ARG A 433 28.14 -6.19 3.97
CA ARG A 433 27.88 -6.76 5.30
C ARG A 433 29.09 -7.50 5.87
N ASP A 434 29.09 -7.69 7.19
CA ASP A 434 30.07 -8.53 7.85
C ASP A 434 30.03 -9.98 7.37
N GLN A 435 31.21 -10.61 7.24
CA GLN A 435 31.32 -11.99 6.78
C GLN A 435 30.55 -12.97 7.68
N SER A 436 30.48 -12.71 8.99
CA SER A 436 29.70 -13.52 9.95
C SER A 436 28.22 -13.56 9.59
N MET A 437 27.66 -12.48 9.04
CA MET A 437 26.28 -12.41 8.59
C MET A 437 26.06 -13.20 7.28
N THR A 438 27.10 -13.47 6.51
CA THR A 438 27.00 -14.22 5.24
C THR A 438 27.11 -15.74 5.41
N GLN A 439 27.61 -16.22 6.56
CA GLN A 439 27.81 -17.65 6.83
C GLN A 439 26.63 -18.24 7.61
N THR A 440 25.67 -18.82 6.89
CA THR A 440 24.42 -19.32 7.47
C THR A 440 24.60 -20.46 8.48
N SER A 441 25.75 -21.14 8.48
CA SER A 441 26.09 -22.22 9.41
C SER A 441 26.34 -21.76 10.86
N LEU A 442 26.44 -20.46 11.14
CA LEU A 442 26.74 -19.92 12.48
C LEU A 442 25.51 -19.75 13.40
N GLY A 443 24.32 -20.15 12.96
CA GLY A 443 23.11 -20.10 13.80
C GLY A 443 22.62 -18.68 14.07
N VAL A 444 21.86 -18.49 15.15
CA VAL A 444 21.20 -17.19 15.48
C VAL A 444 22.16 -16.04 15.73
N ASP A 445 23.40 -16.32 16.16
CA ASP A 445 24.44 -15.33 16.46
C ASP A 445 24.83 -14.47 15.24
N ARG A 446 24.45 -14.88 14.03
CA ARG A 446 24.67 -14.12 12.79
C ARG A 446 23.77 -12.89 12.66
N ASP A 447 22.64 -12.87 13.37
CA ASP A 447 21.68 -11.77 13.34
C ASP A 447 21.75 -10.99 14.66
N PRO A 448 22.38 -9.79 14.67
CA PRO A 448 22.50 -8.98 15.88
C PRO A 448 21.17 -8.72 16.58
N SER A 449 20.07 -8.62 15.82
CA SER A 449 18.73 -8.39 16.37
C SER A 449 18.23 -9.54 17.26
N MET A 450 18.80 -10.75 17.15
CA MET A 450 18.49 -11.91 17.99
C MET A 450 19.35 -12.03 19.25
N VAL A 451 20.47 -11.29 19.34
CA VAL A 451 21.46 -11.46 20.41
C VAL A 451 21.78 -10.19 21.20
N ALA A 452 21.36 -9.02 20.71
CA ALA A 452 21.50 -7.75 21.41
C ALA A 452 20.17 -7.00 21.54
N ASP A 453 19.91 -6.52 22.75
CA ASP A 453 18.89 -5.50 22.98
C ASP A 453 19.38 -4.11 22.53
N GLY A 454 18.51 -3.10 22.59
CA GLY A 454 18.86 -1.74 22.20
C GLY A 454 20.03 -1.13 22.97
N ARG A 455 20.33 -1.58 24.20
CA ARG A 455 21.46 -1.04 24.96
C ARG A 455 22.79 -1.63 24.49
N ALA A 456 22.80 -2.94 24.25
CA ALA A 456 23.98 -3.67 23.79
C ALA A 456 24.31 -3.42 22.31
N MET A 457 23.32 -3.08 21.48
CA MET A 457 23.45 -2.99 20.02
C MET A 457 24.58 -2.05 19.55
N PRO A 458 24.69 -0.80 20.03
CA PRO A 458 25.74 0.11 19.56
C PRO A 458 27.14 -0.32 20.02
N GLU A 459 27.27 -0.80 21.26
CA GLU A 459 28.56 -1.17 21.84
C GLU A 459 29.12 -2.46 21.24
N GLN A 460 28.27 -3.47 21.05
CA GLN A 460 28.70 -4.78 20.57
C GLN A 460 28.84 -4.84 19.04
N PHE A 461 27.91 -4.21 18.32
CA PHE A 461 27.78 -4.34 16.87
C PHE A 461 28.01 -3.03 16.10
N GLY A 462 28.08 -1.88 16.77
CA GLY A 462 28.23 -0.59 16.10
C GLY A 462 26.97 -0.17 15.35
N MET A 463 25.79 -0.62 15.78
CA MET A 463 24.51 -0.38 15.08
C MET A 463 23.56 0.42 15.97
N ASN A 464 22.97 1.47 15.41
CA ASN A 464 21.87 2.21 16.04
C ASN A 464 20.53 1.60 15.59
N LEU A 465 20.11 0.53 16.26
CA LEU A 465 18.86 -0.23 16.04
C LEU A 465 18.20 -0.51 17.39
N ASN A 466 17.00 -1.11 17.40
CA ASN A 466 16.33 -1.59 18.61
C ASN A 466 16.09 -0.48 19.65
N LEU A 467 15.85 0.75 19.21
CA LEU A 467 15.67 1.92 20.07
C LEU A 467 16.85 2.17 21.01
N ALA A 468 18.07 1.94 20.53
CA ALA A 468 19.29 2.31 21.24
C ALA A 468 19.32 3.79 21.62
N TYR A 469 18.94 4.65 20.67
CA TYR A 469 18.77 6.08 20.84
C TYR A 469 17.42 6.51 20.25
N GLY A 470 16.89 7.64 20.74
CA GLY A 470 15.67 8.25 20.21
C GLY A 470 15.90 9.16 19.00
N SER A 471 17.01 8.95 18.28
CA SER A 471 17.43 9.73 17.12
C SER A 471 18.46 8.97 16.28
N GLU A 472 18.77 9.54 15.11
CA GLU A 472 19.96 9.22 14.35
C GLU A 472 21.26 9.52 15.17
N SER A 473 22.39 9.03 14.68
CA SER A 473 23.75 9.20 15.22
C SER A 473 24.73 9.65 14.12
N PRO A 474 25.93 10.18 14.44
CA PRO A 474 26.93 10.54 13.43
C PRO A 474 27.29 9.35 12.56
N VAL A 475 27.41 9.57 11.25
CA VAL A 475 27.67 8.51 10.26
C VAL A 475 29.05 7.84 10.45
N ASP A 476 29.95 8.49 11.16
CA ASP A 476 31.29 8.02 11.54
C ASP A 476 31.43 7.75 13.05
N GLY A 477 30.32 7.85 13.82
CA GLY A 477 30.33 7.81 15.28
C GLY A 477 30.32 6.41 15.87
N LEU A 478 29.76 5.42 15.16
CA LEU A 478 29.71 4.02 15.60
C LEU A 478 30.76 3.17 14.88
N LYS A 479 31.05 1.99 15.45
CA LYS A 479 32.07 1.07 14.93
C LYS A 479 31.70 0.58 13.52
N PRO A 480 32.64 0.58 12.55
CA PRO A 480 32.36 0.05 11.21
C PRO A 480 32.27 -1.48 11.20
N ALA A 481 31.62 -2.00 10.15
CA ALA A 481 31.76 -3.38 9.75
C ALA A 481 33.23 -3.72 9.41
N SER A 482 33.58 -5.00 9.41
CA SER A 482 34.90 -5.52 9.03
C SER A 482 35.33 -5.13 7.60
N SER A 483 34.38 -4.79 6.74
CA SER A 483 34.56 -4.24 5.40
C SER A 483 34.94 -2.75 5.37
N GLY A 484 34.91 -2.06 6.52
CA GLY A 484 35.22 -0.64 6.68
C GLY A 484 34.03 0.30 6.49
N PHE A 485 32.86 -0.21 6.09
CA PHE A 485 31.63 0.57 5.96
C PHE A 485 30.97 0.80 7.32
N HIS A 486 30.49 2.02 7.57
CA HIS A 486 29.67 2.37 8.73
C HIS A 486 28.20 2.32 8.38
N ASP A 487 27.32 2.13 9.38
CA ASP A 487 25.86 2.14 9.21
C ASP A 487 25.41 1.25 8.04
N VAL A 488 25.97 0.04 7.94
CA VAL A 488 25.43 -1.00 7.04
C VAL A 488 24.03 -1.41 7.53
N PHE A 489 23.86 -1.44 8.85
CA PHE A 489 22.59 -1.63 9.53
C PHE A 489 22.40 -0.54 10.59
N GLY A 490 21.16 -0.10 10.79
CA GLY A 490 20.80 0.93 11.74
C GLY A 490 21.05 2.35 11.27
N ASN A 491 20.81 3.26 12.20
CA ASN A 491 20.78 4.71 12.00
C ASN A 491 19.57 5.13 11.15
N VAL A 492 19.57 4.81 9.86
CA VAL A 492 18.43 5.02 8.95
C VAL A 492 18.33 3.86 7.95
N TRP A 493 17.11 3.55 7.52
CA TRP A 493 16.86 2.71 6.35
C TRP A 493 17.60 3.25 5.13
N GLN A 494 18.11 2.37 4.28
CA GLN A 494 18.79 2.75 3.04
C GLN A 494 17.91 2.48 1.83
N TRP A 495 17.65 3.51 1.02
CA TRP A 495 16.97 3.35 -0.28
C TRP A 495 17.82 2.58 -1.28
N HIS A 496 17.19 1.65 -2.00
CA HIS A 496 17.84 0.82 -3.02
C HIS A 496 17.20 1.00 -4.42
N GLU A 497 17.97 0.67 -5.44
CA GLU A 497 17.53 0.65 -6.85
C GLU A 497 16.49 -0.44 -7.14
N ASP A 498 16.39 -1.44 -6.28
CA ASP A 498 15.53 -2.60 -6.45
C ASP A 498 14.07 -2.26 -6.14
N HIS A 499 13.18 -2.79 -6.97
CA HIS A 499 11.75 -2.84 -6.64
C HIS A 499 11.44 -4.06 -5.78
N MET A 500 10.40 -3.95 -4.97
CA MET A 500 9.88 -5.05 -4.19
C MET A 500 9.47 -6.20 -5.13
N SER A 501 9.98 -7.39 -4.84
CA SER A 501 9.76 -8.55 -5.69
C SER A 501 9.89 -9.85 -4.89
N ALA A 502 9.10 -10.84 -5.29
CA ALA A 502 9.14 -12.19 -4.71
C ALA A 502 10.52 -12.83 -4.94
N LEU A 503 11.06 -13.56 -3.96
CA LEU A 503 12.21 -14.44 -4.22
C LEU A 503 11.71 -15.76 -4.85
N PRO A 504 12.53 -16.46 -5.65
CA PRO A 504 12.19 -17.81 -6.12
C PRO A 504 11.88 -18.73 -4.94
N GLY A 505 10.68 -19.30 -4.92
CA GLY A 505 10.18 -20.10 -3.78
C GLY A 505 9.34 -19.33 -2.76
N PHE A 506 9.07 -18.04 -3.00
CA PHE A 506 8.08 -17.24 -2.27
C PHE A 506 6.73 -17.97 -2.19
N ARG A 507 6.10 -17.87 -1.03
CA ARG A 507 4.74 -18.36 -0.77
C ARG A 507 4.04 -17.38 0.15
N VAL A 508 2.85 -16.97 -0.25
CA VAL A 508 1.98 -16.12 0.57
C VAL A 508 1.72 -16.81 1.91
N HIS A 509 1.87 -16.06 3.01
CA HIS A 509 1.63 -16.61 4.34
C HIS A 509 0.12 -16.78 4.60
N PRO A 510 -0.35 -17.93 5.11
CA PRO A 510 -1.79 -18.21 5.25
C PRO A 510 -2.53 -17.29 6.23
N TYR A 511 -1.83 -16.73 7.23
CA TYR A 511 -2.44 -15.80 8.20
C TYR A 511 -2.53 -14.35 7.70
N TYR A 512 -1.75 -13.97 6.69
CA TYR A 512 -1.71 -12.60 6.20
C TYR A 512 -1.39 -12.59 4.71
N ASN A 513 -2.44 -12.77 3.90
CA ASN A 513 -2.30 -13.07 2.48
C ASN A 513 -2.06 -11.84 1.59
N ASP A 514 -2.31 -10.65 2.12
CA ASP A 514 -2.22 -9.36 1.44
C ASP A 514 -1.11 -8.45 2.00
N PHE A 515 -0.23 -8.94 2.88
CA PHE A 515 0.87 -8.14 3.44
C PHE A 515 1.87 -7.68 2.36
N THR A 516 2.45 -8.59 1.59
CA THR A 516 3.43 -8.22 0.54
C THR A 516 2.86 -8.27 -0.88
N LEU A 517 1.92 -9.18 -1.15
CA LEU A 517 1.49 -9.48 -2.51
C LEU A 517 1.06 -8.25 -3.33
N PRO A 518 0.32 -7.26 -2.78
CA PRO A 518 -0.05 -6.04 -3.51
C PRO A 518 1.14 -5.18 -3.96
N CYS A 519 2.29 -5.35 -3.32
CA CYS A 519 3.47 -4.49 -3.50
C CYS A 519 4.47 -5.02 -4.54
N PHE A 520 4.19 -6.19 -5.15
CA PHE A 520 4.93 -6.69 -6.31
C PHE A 520 4.47 -6.06 -7.64
N ASP A 521 4.25 -4.76 -7.62
CA ASP A 521 3.71 -3.96 -8.73
C ASP A 521 4.79 -3.27 -9.58
N GLY A 522 6.04 -3.30 -9.11
CA GLY A 522 7.17 -2.64 -9.75
C GLY A 522 7.21 -1.13 -9.51
N GLU A 523 6.52 -0.65 -8.48
CA GLU A 523 6.44 0.77 -8.12
C GLU A 523 6.79 1.02 -6.64
N HIS A 524 6.98 -0.04 -5.84
CA HIS A 524 7.56 0.03 -4.50
C HIS A 524 9.06 -0.28 -4.55
N ASN A 525 9.88 0.56 -3.94
CA ASN A 525 11.33 0.36 -3.85
C ASN A 525 11.72 -0.26 -2.51
N LEU A 526 12.74 -1.11 -2.55
CA LEU A 526 13.31 -1.70 -1.34
C LEU A 526 14.02 -0.65 -0.49
N ILE A 527 13.80 -0.78 0.81
CA ILE A 527 14.63 -0.19 1.85
C ILE A 527 15.22 -1.31 2.72
N LEU A 528 16.52 -1.23 3.01
CA LEU A 528 17.23 -2.25 3.79
C LEU A 528 18.03 -1.62 4.93
N GLY A 529 18.31 -2.41 5.97
CA GLY A 529 19.24 -2.07 7.04
C GLY A 529 18.61 -1.62 8.37
N GLY A 530 17.33 -1.22 8.38
CA GLY A 530 16.67 -0.69 9.58
C GLY A 530 17.11 0.73 9.95
N SER A 531 16.26 1.45 10.69
CA SER A 531 16.55 2.75 11.30
C SER A 531 16.72 2.64 12.82
N TYR A 532 17.06 3.74 13.50
CA TYR A 532 17.10 3.78 14.97
C TYR A 532 15.78 3.38 15.64
N MET A 533 14.64 3.48 14.93
CA MET A 533 13.32 3.05 15.39
C MET A 533 13.01 1.58 15.06
N SER A 534 13.71 0.99 14.09
CA SER A 534 13.48 -0.40 13.68
C SER A 534 13.82 -1.37 14.79
N CYS A 535 12.85 -2.22 15.13
CA CYS A 535 12.95 -3.20 16.20
C CYS A 535 12.52 -4.58 15.70
N GLY A 536 13.02 -5.64 16.34
CA GLY A 536 12.59 -7.00 15.98
C GLY A 536 12.99 -7.36 14.54
N ASP A 537 12.03 -7.83 13.74
CA ASP A 537 12.26 -8.23 12.35
C ASP A 537 12.75 -7.07 11.47
N GLU A 538 12.27 -5.83 11.69
CA GLU A 538 12.76 -4.65 10.97
C GLU A 538 14.26 -4.39 11.19
N ALA A 539 14.80 -4.84 12.33
CA ALA A 539 16.21 -4.78 12.66
C ALA A 539 17.00 -6.02 12.18
N SER A 540 16.33 -7.02 11.61
CA SER A 540 16.94 -8.27 11.16
C SER A 540 17.81 -8.06 9.93
N MET A 541 18.87 -8.86 9.83
CA MET A 541 19.62 -8.99 8.60
C MET A 541 18.80 -9.55 7.40
N PHE A 542 17.64 -10.16 7.65
CA PHE A 542 16.75 -10.69 6.60
C PHE A 542 15.70 -9.70 6.12
N ALA A 543 15.49 -8.61 6.85
CA ALA A 543 14.41 -7.66 6.61
C ALA A 543 14.40 -7.14 5.16
N ARG A 544 13.24 -7.25 4.50
CA ARG A 544 12.98 -6.68 3.16
C ARG A 544 11.71 -5.82 3.22
N PHE A 545 11.91 -4.54 3.50
CA PHE A 545 10.83 -3.55 3.54
C PHE A 545 10.79 -2.73 2.26
N HIS A 546 9.64 -2.13 2.01
CA HIS A 546 9.39 -1.44 0.76
C HIS A 546 8.38 -0.32 0.93
N PHE A 547 8.58 0.76 0.17
CA PHE A 547 7.66 1.89 0.14
C PHE A 547 7.63 2.51 -1.24
N ARG A 548 6.55 3.24 -1.53
CA ARG A 548 6.52 4.13 -2.69
C ARG A 548 7.64 5.17 -2.59
N PRO A 549 8.24 5.59 -3.71
CA PRO A 549 9.35 6.55 -3.76
C PRO A 549 9.12 7.89 -3.03
N HIS A 550 7.86 8.28 -2.84
CA HIS A 550 7.47 9.57 -2.30
C HIS A 550 7.12 9.56 -0.79
N PHE A 551 7.04 8.39 -0.15
CA PHE A 551 6.81 8.31 1.29
C PHE A 551 8.07 8.69 2.06
N PHE A 552 7.87 9.40 3.17
CA PHE A 552 8.93 9.63 4.15
C PHE A 552 8.98 8.46 5.12
N GLN A 553 10.19 8.00 5.39
CA GLN A 553 10.53 7.04 6.44
C GLN A 553 11.71 7.59 7.23
N HIS A 554 12.20 6.87 8.24
CA HIS A 554 13.54 7.14 8.77
C HIS A 554 14.61 6.60 7.80
N SER A 555 14.69 7.23 6.62
CA SER A 555 15.44 6.70 5.48
C SER A 555 16.45 7.69 4.91
N GLY A 556 17.66 7.21 4.65
CA GLY A 556 18.71 7.87 3.89
C GLY A 556 19.18 6.99 2.74
N PHE A 557 20.44 7.17 2.31
CA PHE A 557 20.99 6.41 1.19
C PHE A 557 22.51 6.44 1.17
N ARG A 558 23.08 5.55 0.36
CA ARG A 558 24.51 5.44 0.04
C ARG A 558 24.71 5.58 -1.46
N LEU A 559 25.82 6.18 -1.88
CA LEU A 559 26.18 6.24 -3.29
C LEU A 559 27.07 5.08 -3.70
N VAL A 560 26.83 4.57 -4.90
CA VAL A 560 27.65 3.58 -5.59
C VAL A 560 28.28 4.21 -6.82
N GLU A 561 29.59 4.03 -6.98
CA GLU A 561 30.29 4.15 -8.24
C GLU A 561 30.32 2.77 -8.92
N PRO A 562 29.62 2.59 -10.06
CA PRO A 562 29.55 1.30 -10.73
C PRO A 562 30.88 0.92 -11.39
N ASN A 563 31.02 -0.36 -11.74
CA ASN A 563 32.17 -0.83 -12.50
C ASN A 563 32.25 -0.16 -13.88
N ARG A 564 33.32 0.58 -14.16
CA ARG A 564 33.45 1.29 -15.45
C ARG A 564 33.58 0.38 -16.67
N HIS A 565 33.96 -0.88 -16.49
CA HIS A 565 34.08 -1.86 -17.56
C HIS A 565 32.81 -2.70 -17.75
N GLU A 566 32.01 -2.86 -16.69
CA GLU A 566 30.75 -3.61 -16.69
C GLU A 566 29.69 -2.89 -15.84
N PRO A 567 29.21 -1.70 -16.27
CA PRO A 567 28.38 -0.83 -15.44
C PRO A 567 26.91 -1.26 -15.34
N GLN A 568 26.56 -2.42 -15.91
CA GLN A 568 25.18 -2.89 -15.96
C GLN A 568 24.60 -3.06 -14.56
N LEU A 569 23.43 -2.46 -14.34
CA LEU A 569 22.69 -2.56 -13.09
C LEU A 569 22.07 -3.96 -12.93
N VAL A 570 22.42 -4.65 -11.85
CA VAL A 570 21.91 -5.96 -11.47
C VAL A 570 21.05 -5.83 -10.23
N THR A 571 19.74 -6.03 -10.35
CA THR A 571 18.78 -5.93 -9.22
C THR A 571 18.16 -7.29 -8.92
N SER A 572 17.70 -7.49 -7.69
CA SER A 572 16.99 -8.68 -7.24
C SER A 572 15.64 -8.85 -7.92
N CYS A 573 15.03 -7.76 -8.41
CA CYS A 573 13.78 -7.81 -9.17
C CYS A 573 13.95 -8.27 -10.64
N MET A 574 15.16 -8.29 -11.18
CA MET A 574 15.43 -8.75 -12.56
C MET A 574 15.33 -10.25 -12.69
N ASP A 575 14.84 -10.75 -13.83
CA ASP A 575 14.73 -12.18 -14.15
C ASP A 575 13.87 -12.99 -13.18
N ASN A 576 13.05 -12.31 -12.37
CA ASN A 576 12.11 -13.00 -11.51
C ASN A 576 11.05 -13.69 -12.38
N GLN A 577 10.90 -15.01 -12.23
CA GLN A 577 9.97 -15.81 -13.00
C GLN A 577 8.98 -16.49 -12.06
N GLY A 578 7.71 -16.08 -12.10
CA GLY A 578 6.64 -16.62 -11.26
C GLY A 578 5.35 -15.80 -11.35
N PRO A 579 4.20 -16.31 -10.88
CA PRO A 579 2.88 -15.71 -11.12
C PRO A 579 2.66 -14.36 -10.42
N PHE A 580 3.56 -13.97 -9.52
CA PHE A 580 3.47 -12.76 -8.69
C PHE A 580 4.42 -11.65 -9.13
N VAL A 581 5.02 -11.79 -10.32
CA VAL A 581 5.75 -10.70 -10.96
C VAL A 581 4.71 -9.85 -11.68
N GLY A 582 4.39 -8.67 -11.13
CA GLY A 582 3.76 -7.63 -11.92
C GLY A 582 4.59 -7.44 -13.18
N GLN A 583 4.04 -7.75 -14.34
CA GLN A 583 4.68 -7.35 -15.61
C GLN A 583 4.67 -5.83 -15.66
N ASN A 584 5.71 -5.17 -15.14
CA ASN A 584 5.93 -3.76 -15.42
C ASN A 584 6.88 -3.61 -16.63
N PRO A 585 6.39 -3.08 -17.77
CA PRO A 585 7.14 -2.91 -19.03
C PRO A 585 8.25 -1.84 -19.03
N PHE A 586 8.77 -1.41 -17.88
CA PHE A 586 9.82 -0.39 -17.81
C PHE A 586 11.24 -0.88 -18.17
N ARG A 587 11.39 -2.04 -18.84
CA ARG A 587 12.68 -2.47 -19.43
C ARG A 587 12.65 -2.86 -20.91
N SER A 588 11.75 -2.27 -21.71
CA SER A 588 12.03 -2.12 -23.14
C SER A 588 11.62 -0.75 -23.67
N SER A 589 12.61 0.11 -23.89
CA SER A 589 12.61 1.27 -24.82
C SER A 589 11.33 2.14 -24.92
N ASN A 590 11.29 3.25 -24.17
CA ASN A 590 10.86 4.60 -24.59
C ASN A 590 9.67 4.83 -25.55
N LYS A 591 8.67 3.96 -25.62
CA LYS A 591 7.39 4.22 -26.32
C LYS A 591 6.30 3.43 -25.61
N ASP A 592 5.35 4.10 -24.93
CA ASP A 592 3.94 3.65 -24.77
C ASP A 592 3.11 4.28 -23.63
N GLU A 593 3.48 5.42 -23.08
CA GLU A 593 2.50 6.19 -22.28
C GLU A 593 1.28 6.63 -23.12
N THR A 594 1.43 6.76 -24.43
CA THR A 594 0.33 7.15 -25.32
C THR A 594 -0.61 5.99 -25.63
N GLU A 595 -0.09 4.77 -25.84
CA GLU A 595 -0.92 3.60 -26.16
C GLU A 595 -1.83 3.15 -25.01
N ARG A 596 -1.40 3.28 -23.74
CA ARG A 596 -2.25 2.94 -22.58
C ARG A 596 -3.49 3.85 -22.45
N LYS A 597 -3.34 5.15 -22.71
CA LYS A 597 -4.47 6.09 -22.78
C LYS A 597 -5.36 5.82 -23.99
N TYR A 598 -4.76 5.48 -25.14
CA TYR A 598 -5.52 5.11 -26.33
C TYR A 598 -6.33 3.83 -26.15
N ALA A 599 -5.79 2.80 -25.49
CA ALA A 599 -6.49 1.53 -25.28
C ALA A 599 -7.71 1.66 -24.35
N ALA A 600 -7.63 2.44 -23.27
CA ALA A 600 -8.76 2.68 -22.37
C ALA A 600 -9.88 3.49 -23.06
N ASP A 601 -9.52 4.56 -23.78
CA ASP A 601 -10.45 5.36 -24.59
C ASP A 601 -11.12 4.53 -25.70
N GLU A 602 -10.37 3.65 -26.33
CA GLU A 602 -10.84 2.83 -27.45
C GLU A 602 -11.80 1.74 -26.98
N VAL A 603 -11.54 1.11 -25.82
CA VAL A 603 -12.49 0.20 -25.16
C VAL A 603 -13.78 0.94 -24.78
N VAL A 604 -13.70 2.13 -24.16
CA VAL A 604 -14.90 2.92 -23.82
C VAL A 604 -15.73 3.23 -25.08
N ARG A 605 -15.10 3.64 -26.20
CA ARG A 605 -15.79 3.89 -27.47
C ARG A 605 -16.48 2.64 -28.05
N GLN A 606 -15.86 1.47 -27.92
CA GLN A 606 -16.46 0.20 -28.35
C GLN A 606 -17.76 -0.10 -27.57
N TYR A 607 -17.78 0.15 -26.27
CA TYR A 607 -18.98 0.00 -25.44
C TYR A 607 -20.04 1.08 -25.71
N ILE A 608 -19.66 2.33 -25.99
CA ILE A 608 -20.61 3.36 -26.44
C ILE A 608 -21.30 2.92 -27.75
N HIS A 609 -20.56 2.36 -28.71
CA HIS A 609 -21.15 1.88 -29.95
C HIS A 609 -22.07 0.68 -29.73
N LEU A 610 -21.65 -0.29 -28.90
CA LEU A 610 -22.43 -1.46 -28.51
C LEU A 610 -23.79 -1.07 -27.90
N HIS A 611 -23.80 -0.04 -27.04
CA HIS A 611 -24.99 0.36 -26.29
C HIS A 611 -25.92 1.32 -27.04
N TYR A 612 -25.39 2.19 -27.91
CA TYR A 612 -26.13 3.35 -28.43
C TYR A 612 -26.17 3.51 -29.96
N GLY A 613 -25.67 2.56 -30.76
CA GLY A 613 -25.86 2.56 -32.23
C GLY A 613 -27.32 2.39 -32.66
N SER A 614 -27.74 3.01 -33.78
CA SER A 614 -29.16 3.15 -34.17
C SER A 614 -29.83 1.89 -34.74
N GLY A 615 -31.12 1.71 -34.39
CA GLY A 615 -32.09 0.78 -34.99
C GLY A 615 -33.47 0.89 -34.30
N ASP A 616 -34.49 1.40 -34.99
CA ASP A 616 -35.78 1.82 -34.42
C ASP A 616 -36.93 0.77 -34.44
N GLU A 617 -37.85 1.00 -33.49
CA GLU A 617 -39.22 0.50 -33.23
C GLU A 617 -39.47 -0.77 -32.37
N LEU A 618 -40.22 -0.56 -31.26
CA LEU A 618 -40.66 -1.54 -30.26
C LEU A 618 -42.21 -1.72 -30.30
N PRO A 619 -42.77 -2.96 -30.31
CA PRO A 619 -44.22 -3.18 -30.29
C PRO A 619 -44.90 -3.00 -28.93
N ALA A 620 -46.21 -2.70 -28.98
CA ALA A 620 -47.06 -2.21 -27.90
C ALA A 620 -47.47 -3.24 -26.82
N GLU A 621 -47.15 -4.54 -26.97
CA GLU A 621 -47.61 -5.57 -26.02
C GLU A 621 -46.80 -5.66 -24.71
N ALA A 622 -45.70 -4.92 -24.57
CA ALA A 622 -44.73 -5.10 -23.50
C ALA A 622 -45.08 -4.41 -22.16
N ARG A 623 -46.35 -4.22 -21.75
CA ARG A 623 -46.74 -3.21 -20.72
C ARG A 623 -47.14 -3.69 -19.30
N ALA A 624 -46.88 -4.91 -18.84
CA ALA A 624 -47.44 -5.34 -17.54
C ALA A 624 -46.53 -6.21 -16.64
N TYR A 625 -45.74 -5.60 -15.74
CA TYR A 625 -45.31 -6.14 -14.42
C TYR A 625 -44.80 -4.99 -13.52
N PRO A 626 -45.14 -4.94 -12.21
CA PRO A 626 -44.62 -3.93 -11.30
C PRO A 626 -43.29 -4.39 -10.69
N THR A 627 -42.21 -3.64 -10.93
CA THR A 627 -40.91 -3.78 -10.26
C THR A 627 -40.46 -2.41 -9.74
N ARG A 628 -39.75 -2.35 -8.61
CA ARG A 628 -39.38 -1.09 -7.96
C ARG A 628 -37.90 -0.73 -8.12
N ARG A 629 -36.97 -1.66 -7.95
CA ARG A 629 -35.51 -1.38 -7.99
C ARG A 629 -34.74 -2.41 -8.82
N ALA A 630 -33.84 -1.96 -9.68
CA ALA A 630 -32.90 -2.79 -10.44
C ALA A 630 -31.44 -2.40 -10.18
N LEU A 631 -30.53 -3.37 -10.26
CA LEU A 631 -29.08 -3.19 -10.18
C LEU A 631 -28.40 -3.74 -11.43
N ASP A 632 -27.50 -2.97 -12.02
CA ASP A 632 -26.64 -3.36 -13.14
C ASP A 632 -25.17 -3.32 -12.68
N ILE A 633 -24.56 -4.51 -12.51
CA ILE A 633 -23.18 -4.68 -12.01
C ILE A 633 -22.24 -4.86 -13.21
N GLY A 634 -21.22 -4.01 -13.28
CA GLY A 634 -20.40 -3.85 -14.48
C GLY A 634 -21.13 -3.03 -15.54
N CYS A 635 -21.81 -1.95 -15.13
CA CYS A 635 -22.73 -1.22 -16.01
C CYS A 635 -22.03 -0.45 -17.15
N ASN A 636 -20.70 -0.34 -17.11
CA ASN A 636 -19.88 0.37 -18.08
C ASN A 636 -20.44 1.79 -18.36
N VAL A 637 -20.57 2.19 -19.62
CA VAL A 637 -21.17 3.47 -20.04
C VAL A 637 -22.71 3.53 -19.91
N GLY A 638 -23.33 2.61 -19.16
CA GLY A 638 -24.70 2.71 -18.67
C GLY A 638 -25.81 2.20 -19.60
N GLY A 639 -25.48 1.56 -20.72
CA GLY A 639 -26.48 1.17 -21.73
C GLY A 639 -27.56 0.21 -21.23
N VAL A 640 -27.16 -0.79 -20.45
CA VAL A 640 -28.08 -1.75 -19.82
C VAL A 640 -28.89 -1.06 -18.72
N ALA A 641 -28.24 -0.29 -17.85
CA ALA A 641 -28.92 0.53 -16.83
C ALA A 641 -30.01 1.46 -17.43
N PHE A 642 -29.73 2.17 -18.53
CA PHE A 642 -30.75 2.99 -19.20
C PHE A 642 -31.88 2.17 -19.80
N ALA A 643 -31.60 0.99 -20.36
CA ALA A 643 -32.65 0.09 -20.86
C ALA A 643 -33.56 -0.42 -19.73
N LEU A 644 -32.99 -0.69 -18.55
CA LEU A 644 -33.75 -1.06 -17.35
C LEU A 644 -34.64 0.09 -16.86
N ALA A 645 -34.21 1.34 -16.99
CA ALA A 645 -34.95 2.52 -16.53
C ALA A 645 -36.34 2.70 -17.16
N GLU A 646 -36.56 2.13 -18.35
CA GLU A 646 -37.89 2.10 -19.00
C GLU A 646 -38.92 1.27 -18.21
N ARG A 647 -38.45 0.36 -17.35
CA ARG A 647 -39.27 -0.61 -16.60
C ARG A 647 -39.19 -0.45 -15.09
N PHE A 648 -38.03 -0.07 -14.58
CA PHE A 648 -37.80 0.09 -13.16
C PHE A 648 -37.82 1.59 -12.80
N PRO A 649 -38.57 2.00 -11.77
CA PRO A 649 -38.62 3.38 -11.32
C PRO A 649 -37.31 3.84 -10.66
N GLU A 650 -36.47 2.91 -10.23
CA GLU A 650 -35.12 3.15 -9.70
C GLU A 650 -34.15 2.10 -10.27
N VAL A 651 -33.06 2.56 -10.88
CA VAL A 651 -31.97 1.72 -11.37
C VAL A 651 -30.65 2.23 -10.82
N LEU A 652 -29.81 1.33 -10.33
CA LEU A 652 -28.44 1.63 -9.95
C LEU A 652 -27.49 0.93 -10.92
N GLY A 653 -26.63 1.71 -11.59
CA GLY A 653 -25.46 1.20 -12.32
C GLY A 653 -24.22 1.27 -11.43
N TYR A 654 -23.45 0.19 -11.42
CA TYR A 654 -22.25 0.06 -10.58
C TYR A 654 -21.08 -0.47 -11.42
N ASP A 655 -19.95 0.24 -11.45
CA ASP A 655 -18.77 -0.15 -12.23
C ASP A 655 -17.47 0.36 -11.58
N ILE A 656 -16.37 -0.39 -11.76
CA ILE A 656 -15.02 -0.05 -11.26
C ILE A 656 -14.30 0.94 -12.19
N ASN A 657 -14.76 1.11 -13.42
CA ASN A 657 -14.15 2.03 -14.38
C ASN A 657 -14.77 3.43 -14.24
N SER A 658 -14.04 4.33 -13.57
CA SER A 658 -14.46 5.73 -13.38
C SER A 658 -14.77 6.44 -14.70
N ASN A 659 -13.94 6.26 -15.74
CA ASN A 659 -14.18 6.88 -17.05
C ASN A 659 -15.49 6.41 -17.70
N ALA A 660 -15.86 5.14 -17.50
CA ALA A 660 -17.11 4.61 -18.03
C ALA A 660 -18.32 5.18 -17.26
N ILE A 661 -18.21 5.32 -15.94
CA ILE A 661 -19.22 5.96 -15.09
C ILE A 661 -19.40 7.44 -15.43
N GLU A 662 -18.29 8.19 -15.57
CA GLU A 662 -18.30 9.60 -15.97
C GLU A 662 -18.95 9.78 -17.35
N THR A 663 -18.61 8.90 -18.30
CA THR A 663 -19.23 8.89 -19.64
C THR A 663 -20.74 8.61 -19.55
N ALA A 664 -21.17 7.65 -18.71
CA ALA A 664 -22.59 7.34 -18.51
C ALA A 664 -23.36 8.53 -17.92
N GLN A 665 -22.77 9.20 -16.93
CA GLN A 665 -23.31 10.41 -16.31
C GLN A 665 -23.37 11.56 -17.34
N GLU A 666 -22.33 11.75 -18.15
CA GLU A 666 -22.33 12.75 -19.22
C GLU A 666 -23.46 12.49 -20.23
N ILE A 667 -23.63 11.25 -20.70
CA ILE A 667 -24.74 10.86 -21.59
C ILE A 667 -26.09 11.17 -20.93
N GLN A 668 -26.24 10.90 -19.63
CA GLN A 668 -27.47 11.15 -18.87
C GLN A 668 -27.76 12.65 -18.74
N GLU A 669 -26.77 13.45 -18.36
CA GLU A 669 -26.89 14.88 -18.06
C GLU A 669 -27.10 15.71 -19.33
N THR A 670 -26.33 15.41 -20.38
CA THR A 670 -26.40 16.14 -21.64
C THR A 670 -27.54 15.66 -22.54
N GLY A 671 -28.09 14.48 -22.27
CA GLY A 671 -29.09 13.80 -23.10
C GLY A 671 -28.53 13.24 -24.41
N SER A 672 -27.26 13.52 -24.73
CA SER A 672 -26.58 12.93 -25.89
C SER A 672 -25.07 13.18 -25.85
N LEU A 673 -24.26 12.18 -26.19
CA LEU A 673 -22.81 12.32 -26.34
C LEU A 673 -22.36 12.09 -27.78
N GLN A 674 -21.62 13.04 -28.36
CA GLN A 674 -20.97 12.84 -29.65
C GLN A 674 -19.76 11.92 -29.49
N SER A 675 -19.78 10.78 -30.17
CA SER A 675 -18.69 9.82 -30.15
C SER A 675 -18.28 9.41 -31.57
N TYR A 676 -17.29 8.55 -31.70
CA TYR A 676 -16.87 8.00 -32.98
C TYR A 676 -16.33 6.58 -32.84
N VAL A 677 -16.43 5.83 -33.93
CA VAL A 677 -15.70 4.58 -34.15
C VAL A 677 -14.72 4.78 -35.31
N ARG A 678 -13.57 4.10 -35.30
CA ARG A 678 -12.64 4.16 -36.43
C ARG A 678 -13.24 3.40 -37.62
N GLU A 679 -13.09 3.94 -38.83
CA GLU A 679 -13.38 3.21 -40.06
C GLU A 679 -12.09 2.55 -40.58
N GLU A 680 -11.02 3.34 -40.69
CA GLU A 680 -9.70 2.93 -41.18
C GLU A 680 -8.63 3.92 -40.69
N GLY A 681 -7.57 3.46 -40.00
CA GLY A 681 -6.51 4.35 -39.51
C GLY A 681 -7.07 5.50 -38.64
N ASP A 682 -6.83 6.74 -39.07
CA ASP A 682 -7.34 7.97 -38.41
C ASP A 682 -8.72 8.42 -38.93
N ILE A 683 -9.31 7.71 -39.90
CA ILE A 683 -10.65 7.99 -40.43
C ILE A 683 -11.69 7.54 -39.41
N LYS A 684 -12.61 8.45 -39.05
CA LYS A 684 -13.60 8.28 -37.98
C LYS A 684 -15.01 8.37 -38.53
N MET A 685 -15.88 7.44 -38.14
CA MET A 685 -17.34 7.56 -38.29
C MET A 685 -17.92 8.05 -36.98
N HIS A 686 -18.50 9.24 -37.01
CA HIS A 686 -19.11 9.87 -35.86
C HIS A 686 -20.56 9.42 -35.68
N PHE A 687 -20.97 9.22 -34.43
CA PHE A 687 -22.35 8.91 -34.07
C PHE A 687 -22.71 9.56 -32.73
N THR A 688 -24.01 9.71 -32.49
CA THR A 688 -24.53 10.28 -31.24
C THR A 688 -25.03 9.15 -30.36
N ALA A 689 -24.50 9.05 -29.13
CA ALA A 689 -25.04 8.17 -28.11
C ALA A 689 -26.16 8.88 -27.34
N THR A 690 -27.36 8.31 -27.30
CA THR A 690 -28.52 8.88 -26.59
C THR A 690 -29.04 7.89 -25.55
N PRO A 691 -29.29 8.31 -24.29
CA PRO A 691 -29.85 7.43 -23.29
C PRO A 691 -31.35 7.19 -23.56
N SER A 692 -31.96 6.28 -22.79
CA SER A 692 -33.41 6.07 -22.82
C SER A 692 -34.19 7.29 -22.33
N HIS A 693 -35.49 7.38 -22.63
CA HIS A 693 -36.31 8.54 -22.25
C HIS A 693 -36.52 8.65 -20.73
N GLN A 694 -36.25 7.58 -20.00
CA GLN A 694 -36.37 7.49 -18.56
C GLN A 694 -35.01 7.51 -17.84
N SER A 695 -33.96 8.05 -18.49
CA SER A 695 -32.60 8.08 -17.96
C SER A 695 -32.48 8.68 -16.56
N SER A 696 -33.35 9.62 -16.18
CA SER A 696 -33.40 10.23 -14.84
C SER A 696 -33.71 9.26 -13.69
N ARG A 697 -34.15 8.03 -14.00
CA ARG A 697 -34.37 6.96 -13.01
C ARG A 697 -33.10 6.16 -12.71
N VAL A 698 -32.02 6.41 -13.43
CA VAL A 698 -30.72 5.74 -13.23
C VAL A 698 -29.84 6.60 -12.32
N SER A 699 -29.18 5.95 -11.37
CA SER A 699 -28.06 6.50 -10.62
C SER A 699 -26.82 5.67 -10.92
N PHE A 700 -25.65 6.30 -10.99
CA PHE A 700 -24.38 5.62 -11.23
C PHE A 700 -23.48 5.75 -10.00
N LYS A 701 -22.83 4.66 -9.61
CA LYS A 701 -21.82 4.64 -8.56
C LYS A 701 -20.54 3.99 -9.07
N HIS A 702 -19.43 4.62 -8.77
CA HIS A 702 -18.11 4.05 -8.95
C HIS A 702 -17.77 3.12 -7.77
N GLY A 703 -17.30 1.92 -8.05
CA GLY A 703 -16.75 1.01 -7.05
C GLY A 703 -16.58 -0.42 -7.55
N ASP A 704 -15.92 -1.25 -6.74
CA ASP A 704 -15.63 -2.64 -7.06
C ASP A 704 -16.86 -3.55 -6.81
N ALA A 705 -17.21 -4.38 -7.79
CA ALA A 705 -18.27 -5.38 -7.68
C ALA A 705 -18.01 -6.43 -6.57
N LEU A 706 -16.76 -6.57 -6.12
CA LEU A 706 -16.39 -7.42 -4.98
C LEU A 706 -16.56 -6.72 -3.62
N CYS A 707 -16.69 -5.38 -3.62
CA CYS A 707 -16.82 -4.54 -2.42
C CYS A 707 -18.16 -3.79 -2.39
N LEU A 708 -19.25 -4.45 -2.81
CA LEU A 708 -20.60 -3.86 -2.84
C LEU A 708 -21.08 -3.52 -1.41
N PRO A 709 -21.42 -2.24 -1.11
CA PRO A 709 -21.80 -1.83 0.23
C PRO A 709 -22.94 -2.65 0.83
N PRO A 710 -22.89 -2.98 2.13
CA PRO A 710 -23.91 -3.83 2.78
C PRO A 710 -25.28 -3.15 2.85
N ASP A 711 -25.34 -1.83 2.77
CA ASP A 711 -26.54 -0.98 2.87
C ASP A 711 -27.20 -0.66 1.50
N LEU A 712 -26.69 -1.20 0.39
CA LEU A 712 -27.30 -1.05 -0.96
C LEU A 712 -28.79 -1.49 -1.01
N GLY A 713 -29.19 -2.32 -0.05
CA GLY A 713 -30.51 -2.92 0.05
C GLY A 713 -30.73 -3.98 -1.03
N ASN A 714 -31.98 -4.42 -1.15
CA ASN A 714 -32.32 -5.52 -2.05
C ASN A 714 -33.02 -5.00 -3.32
N PHE A 715 -32.83 -5.71 -4.41
CA PHE A 715 -33.29 -5.38 -5.75
C PHE A 715 -34.29 -6.43 -6.25
N ASP A 716 -35.25 -5.99 -7.06
CA ASP A 716 -36.23 -6.86 -7.70
C ASP A 716 -35.62 -7.54 -8.95
N ALA A 717 -34.58 -6.93 -9.52
CA ALA A 717 -33.74 -7.53 -10.55
C ALA A 717 -32.27 -7.12 -10.41
N VAL A 718 -31.34 -8.06 -10.58
CA VAL A 718 -29.89 -7.80 -10.66
C VAL A 718 -29.35 -8.35 -11.98
N VAL A 719 -28.50 -7.56 -12.65
CA VAL A 719 -27.86 -7.92 -13.92
C VAL A 719 -26.34 -7.94 -13.71
N VAL A 720 -25.72 -9.05 -14.13
CA VAL A 720 -24.26 -9.25 -14.16
C VAL A 720 -23.89 -9.64 -15.58
N ALA A 721 -23.61 -8.65 -16.42
CA ALA A 721 -23.42 -8.84 -17.86
C ALA A 721 -21.95 -8.76 -18.26
N ASN A 722 -21.35 -9.91 -18.61
CA ASN A 722 -19.99 -10.04 -19.13
C ASN A 722 -18.87 -9.44 -18.25
N VAL A 723 -19.14 -9.29 -16.95
CA VAL A 723 -18.16 -8.82 -15.96
C VAL A 723 -17.57 -9.97 -15.14
N LEU A 724 -18.27 -11.11 -15.05
CA LEU A 724 -17.92 -12.22 -14.14
C LEU A 724 -16.50 -12.77 -14.38
N ASP A 725 -16.08 -12.92 -15.64
CA ASP A 725 -14.75 -13.39 -16.06
C ASP A 725 -13.67 -12.29 -16.08
N ARG A 726 -13.98 -11.12 -15.48
CA ARG A 726 -13.08 -9.99 -15.27
C ARG A 726 -12.85 -9.66 -13.79
N LEU A 727 -13.46 -10.40 -12.87
CA LEU A 727 -13.34 -10.19 -11.42
C LEU A 727 -12.18 -11.00 -10.86
N SER A 728 -11.47 -10.47 -9.85
CA SER A 728 -10.40 -11.19 -9.16
C SER A 728 -10.91 -12.38 -8.33
N SER A 729 -12.15 -12.32 -7.82
CA SER A 729 -12.83 -13.43 -7.14
C SER A 729 -14.31 -13.54 -7.56
N PRO A 730 -14.62 -14.19 -8.70
CA PRO A 730 -16.00 -14.28 -9.20
C PRO A 730 -16.95 -15.02 -8.25
N GLY A 731 -16.44 -16.01 -7.51
CA GLY A 731 -17.23 -16.76 -6.51
C GLY A 731 -17.74 -15.87 -5.38
N SER A 732 -16.97 -14.87 -4.95
CA SER A 732 -17.37 -13.93 -3.91
C SER A 732 -18.59 -13.11 -4.33
N LEU A 733 -18.63 -12.62 -5.57
CA LEU A 733 -19.81 -11.92 -6.10
C LEU A 733 -21.02 -12.85 -6.14
N LEU A 734 -20.89 -14.09 -6.63
CA LEU A 734 -22.01 -15.03 -6.68
C LEU A 734 -22.59 -15.30 -5.28
N GLY A 735 -21.73 -15.48 -4.27
CA GLY A 735 -22.16 -15.61 -2.87
C GLY A 735 -22.93 -14.39 -2.35
N ARG A 736 -22.55 -13.18 -2.78
CA ARG A 736 -23.20 -11.92 -2.40
C ARG A 736 -24.62 -11.75 -2.95
N LEU A 737 -24.99 -12.48 -4.01
CA LEU A 737 -26.27 -12.29 -4.71
C LEU A 737 -27.49 -12.89 -4.01
N GLY A 738 -27.38 -14.07 -3.37
CA GLY A 738 -28.52 -14.85 -2.88
C GLY A 738 -28.52 -15.25 -1.39
N GLY A 739 -27.53 -14.87 -0.59
CA GLY A 739 -27.51 -15.21 0.84
C GLY A 739 -28.58 -14.47 1.67
N ALA A 740 -28.57 -14.65 3.01
CA ALA A 740 -29.52 -13.99 3.93
C ALA A 740 -29.49 -12.45 3.88
N ARG A 741 -28.39 -11.86 3.40
CA ARG A 741 -28.25 -10.41 3.10
C ARG A 741 -28.13 -10.13 1.60
N GLY A 742 -28.54 -11.08 0.74
CA GLY A 742 -28.33 -11.09 -0.70
C GLY A 742 -28.96 -9.90 -1.41
N LEU A 743 -28.34 -9.47 -2.52
CA LEU A 743 -28.81 -8.32 -3.30
C LEU A 743 -30.13 -8.61 -4.03
N VAL A 744 -30.42 -9.86 -4.36
CA VAL A 744 -31.67 -10.25 -5.02
C VAL A 744 -32.72 -10.57 -3.97
N LYS A 745 -33.87 -9.89 -3.98
CA LYS A 745 -34.98 -10.21 -3.06
C LYS A 745 -35.50 -11.63 -3.30
N PRO A 746 -36.05 -12.33 -2.29
CA PRO A 746 -36.91 -13.50 -2.50
C PRO A 746 -37.97 -13.25 -3.59
N GLY A 747 -37.99 -14.11 -4.60
CA GLY A 747 -38.83 -13.96 -5.81
C GLY A 747 -38.30 -12.99 -6.89
N GLY A 748 -37.21 -12.27 -6.62
CA GLY A 748 -36.52 -11.38 -7.56
C GLY A 748 -35.73 -12.14 -8.63
N LEU A 749 -35.35 -11.44 -9.69
CA LEU A 749 -34.65 -12.04 -10.83
C LEU A 749 -33.14 -11.72 -10.84
N LEU A 750 -32.35 -12.68 -11.26
CA LEU A 750 -30.92 -12.53 -11.51
C LEU A 750 -30.62 -12.91 -12.95
N PHE A 751 -29.93 -12.04 -13.69
CA PHE A 751 -29.37 -12.34 -15.00
C PHE A 751 -27.85 -12.39 -14.90
N VAL A 752 -27.25 -13.48 -15.34
CA VAL A 752 -25.80 -13.63 -15.43
C VAL A 752 -25.43 -14.01 -16.86
N SER A 753 -24.48 -13.29 -17.45
CA SER A 753 -23.86 -13.70 -18.72
C SER A 753 -22.35 -13.59 -18.64
N SER A 754 -21.66 -14.57 -19.24
CA SER A 754 -20.22 -14.54 -19.42
C SER A 754 -19.82 -15.41 -20.60
N PRO A 755 -18.79 -15.02 -21.38
CA PRO A 755 -18.18 -15.91 -22.35
C PRO A 755 -17.24 -16.94 -21.72
N PHE A 756 -16.94 -16.82 -20.42
CA PHE A 756 -15.96 -17.64 -19.69
C PHE A 756 -14.56 -17.61 -20.32
N SER A 757 -14.16 -16.44 -20.85
CA SER A 757 -12.90 -16.25 -21.56
C SER A 757 -11.70 -16.09 -20.60
N TRP A 758 -11.75 -16.73 -19.44
CA TRP A 758 -10.90 -16.47 -18.28
C TRP A 758 -9.46 -16.09 -18.65
N MET A 759 -8.97 -15.01 -18.04
CA MET A 759 -7.60 -14.54 -18.24
C MET A 759 -6.94 -14.37 -16.89
N GLU A 760 -5.76 -14.97 -16.72
CA GLU A 760 -5.01 -14.96 -15.46
C GLU A 760 -4.65 -13.53 -15.00
N ARG A 761 -4.63 -12.56 -15.93
CA ARG A 761 -4.45 -11.13 -15.62
C ARG A 761 -5.61 -10.50 -14.82
N TYR A 762 -6.79 -11.12 -14.82
CA TYR A 762 -7.97 -10.64 -14.09
C TYR A 762 -8.32 -11.53 -12.91
N THR A 763 -8.29 -12.85 -13.11
CA THR A 763 -8.67 -13.85 -12.11
C THR A 763 -7.55 -14.89 -12.01
N PRO A 764 -6.94 -15.13 -10.84
CA PRO A 764 -6.06 -16.27 -10.64
C PRO A 764 -6.71 -17.59 -11.06
N LYS A 765 -5.94 -18.50 -11.66
CA LYS A 765 -6.48 -19.72 -12.31
C LYS A 765 -7.22 -20.66 -11.37
N ASP A 766 -6.79 -20.72 -10.12
CA ASP A 766 -7.43 -21.45 -9.03
C ASP A 766 -8.78 -20.83 -8.62
N LEU A 767 -8.96 -19.52 -8.80
CA LEU A 767 -10.19 -18.79 -8.54
C LEU A 767 -11.16 -18.72 -9.74
N TRP A 768 -10.79 -19.27 -10.90
CA TRP A 768 -11.74 -19.41 -12.00
C TRP A 768 -12.93 -20.26 -11.54
N LEU A 769 -14.14 -19.96 -12.01
CA LEU A 769 -15.28 -20.86 -11.72
C LEU A 769 -15.10 -22.23 -12.39
N GLY A 770 -14.35 -22.28 -13.50
CA GLY A 770 -14.00 -23.52 -14.19
C GLY A 770 -13.14 -23.21 -15.41
N GLY A 771 -13.23 -24.02 -16.47
CA GLY A 771 -12.37 -23.86 -17.65
C GLY A 771 -10.94 -24.30 -17.36
N ARG A 772 -10.76 -25.21 -16.40
CA ARG A 772 -9.47 -25.77 -16.00
C ARG A 772 -9.51 -27.29 -15.94
N GLU A 773 -8.37 -27.91 -16.20
CA GLU A 773 -8.12 -29.31 -15.92
C GLU A 773 -7.55 -29.44 -14.50
N THR A 774 -8.12 -30.33 -13.70
CA THR A 774 -7.57 -30.73 -12.39
C THR A 774 -7.14 -32.20 -12.42
N PHE A 775 -6.47 -32.67 -11.37
CA PHE A 775 -6.11 -34.08 -11.24
C PHE A 775 -7.33 -35.01 -11.27
N ASP A 776 -8.48 -34.52 -10.81
CA ASP A 776 -9.74 -35.29 -10.72
C ASP A 776 -10.62 -35.16 -11.98
N GLY A 777 -10.21 -34.37 -12.97
CA GLY A 777 -10.89 -34.19 -14.25
C GLY A 777 -11.08 -32.73 -14.68
N GLU A 778 -11.85 -32.52 -15.74
CA GLU A 778 -12.19 -31.19 -16.24
C GLU A 778 -13.25 -30.52 -15.35
N VAL A 779 -13.02 -29.26 -14.96
CA VAL A 779 -13.99 -28.45 -14.21
C VAL A 779 -14.64 -27.44 -15.14
N SER A 780 -15.94 -27.61 -15.40
CA SER A 780 -16.73 -26.77 -16.29
C SER A 780 -17.18 -25.46 -15.62
N SER A 781 -16.94 -24.31 -16.26
CA SER A 781 -17.42 -23.01 -15.73
C SER A 781 -18.95 -22.93 -15.68
N ILE A 782 -19.63 -23.61 -16.61
CA ILE A 782 -21.09 -23.66 -16.65
C ILE A 782 -21.61 -24.45 -15.45
N ASP A 783 -21.05 -25.63 -15.20
CA ASP A 783 -21.53 -26.50 -14.12
C ASP A 783 -21.28 -25.87 -12.75
N THR A 784 -20.12 -25.25 -12.56
CA THR A 784 -19.82 -24.51 -11.32
C THR A 784 -20.74 -23.31 -11.14
N LEU A 785 -21.00 -22.51 -12.18
CA LEU A 785 -21.95 -21.39 -12.09
C LEU A 785 -23.33 -21.87 -11.63
N HIS A 786 -23.82 -22.99 -12.19
CA HIS A 786 -25.10 -23.57 -11.80
C HIS A 786 -25.06 -24.08 -10.35
N ALA A 787 -24.00 -24.78 -9.96
CA ALA A 787 -23.82 -25.27 -8.61
C ALA A 787 -23.79 -24.13 -7.58
N SER A 788 -23.07 -23.04 -7.85
CA SER A 788 -22.96 -21.88 -6.95
C SER A 788 -24.26 -21.13 -6.74
N LEU A 789 -25.19 -21.17 -7.70
CA LEU A 789 -26.48 -20.46 -7.61
C LEU A 789 -27.64 -21.35 -7.16
N ASN A 790 -27.59 -22.66 -7.39
CA ASN A 790 -28.71 -23.58 -7.20
C ASN A 790 -29.30 -23.60 -5.78
N ASP A 791 -28.46 -23.37 -4.76
CA ASP A 791 -28.89 -23.36 -3.35
C ASP A 791 -29.91 -22.25 -3.07
N ASN A 792 -29.69 -21.06 -3.63
CA ASN A 792 -30.53 -19.87 -3.37
C ASN A 792 -31.46 -19.53 -4.54
N PHE A 793 -31.18 -20.04 -5.74
CA PHE A 793 -31.88 -19.67 -6.96
C PHE A 793 -32.45 -20.88 -7.71
N GLU A 794 -33.56 -20.64 -8.39
CA GLU A 794 -34.17 -21.52 -9.37
C GLU A 794 -33.82 -21.02 -10.78
N LEU A 795 -33.16 -21.87 -11.58
CA LEU A 795 -32.87 -21.59 -12.98
C LEU A 795 -34.18 -21.52 -13.78
N LEU A 796 -34.40 -20.40 -14.47
CA LEU A 796 -35.57 -20.20 -15.33
C LEU A 796 -35.25 -20.41 -16.79
N GLU A 797 -34.09 -19.93 -17.26
CA GLU A 797 -33.75 -19.94 -18.67
C GLU A 797 -32.23 -19.95 -18.89
N VAL A 798 -31.81 -20.60 -19.97
CA VAL A 798 -30.44 -20.60 -20.50
C VAL A 798 -30.50 -20.19 -21.96
N MET A 799 -29.59 -19.34 -22.40
CA MET A 799 -29.49 -18.94 -23.80
C MET A 799 -28.07 -18.53 -24.17
N ASP A 800 -27.78 -18.56 -25.47
CA ASP A 800 -26.60 -17.92 -26.03
C ASP A 800 -26.89 -16.46 -26.38
N MET A 801 -25.99 -15.56 -25.96
CA MET A 801 -26.10 -14.12 -26.20
C MET A 801 -24.90 -13.64 -27.04
N PRO A 802 -25.02 -13.65 -28.37
CA PRO A 802 -23.98 -13.12 -29.23
C PRO A 802 -23.92 -11.59 -29.20
N PHE A 803 -22.72 -11.02 -29.15
CA PHE A 803 -22.46 -9.58 -29.29
C PHE A 803 -21.17 -9.32 -30.07
N MET A 804 -20.97 -8.08 -30.50
CA MET A 804 -19.82 -7.68 -31.31
C MET A 804 -19.16 -6.43 -30.71
N LEU A 805 -17.86 -6.50 -30.46
CA LEU A 805 -17.03 -5.35 -30.12
C LEU A 805 -16.31 -4.88 -31.39
N ARG A 806 -16.66 -3.70 -31.89
CA ARG A 806 -16.12 -3.19 -33.16
C ARG A 806 -14.94 -2.25 -32.91
N GLU A 807 -13.75 -2.67 -33.31
CA GLU A 807 -12.55 -1.83 -33.25
C GLU A 807 -12.50 -0.86 -34.44
N HIS A 808 -12.70 -1.37 -35.67
CA HIS A 808 -12.90 -0.53 -36.86
C HIS A 808 -13.76 -1.23 -37.93
N ALA A 809 -13.94 -0.64 -39.11
CA ALA A 809 -14.85 -1.18 -40.16
C ALA A 809 -14.56 -2.62 -40.62
N ARG A 810 -13.35 -3.11 -40.37
CA ARG A 810 -12.88 -4.42 -40.83
C ARG A 810 -12.32 -5.31 -39.71
N LYS A 811 -12.31 -4.84 -38.45
CA LYS A 811 -11.84 -5.60 -37.30
C LYS A 811 -12.87 -5.50 -36.17
N PHE A 812 -13.38 -6.65 -35.78
CA PHE A 812 -14.35 -6.80 -34.71
C PHE A 812 -14.10 -8.11 -33.99
N GLU A 813 -14.42 -8.13 -32.70
CA GLU A 813 -14.50 -9.35 -31.90
C GLU A 813 -15.96 -9.79 -31.85
N TYR A 814 -16.26 -11.00 -32.30
CA TYR A 814 -17.58 -11.61 -32.16
C TYR A 814 -17.54 -12.56 -30.97
N VAL A 815 -18.34 -12.28 -29.95
CA VAL A 815 -18.38 -13.03 -28.70
C VAL A 815 -19.75 -13.68 -28.57
N LYS A 816 -19.78 -14.95 -28.13
CA LYS A 816 -21.02 -15.69 -27.87
C LYS A 816 -21.08 -16.02 -26.38
N ALA A 817 -21.65 -15.13 -25.58
CA ALA A 817 -21.72 -15.32 -24.13
C ALA A 817 -22.81 -16.34 -23.74
N TYR A 818 -22.52 -17.15 -22.73
CA TYR A 818 -23.51 -18.02 -22.10
C TYR A 818 -24.30 -17.20 -21.08
N ALA A 819 -25.62 -17.10 -21.27
CA ALA A 819 -26.51 -16.29 -20.45
C ALA A 819 -27.54 -17.15 -19.73
N THR A 820 -27.79 -16.82 -18.47
CA THR A 820 -28.69 -17.54 -17.58
C THR A 820 -29.60 -16.57 -16.84
N VAL A 821 -30.85 -16.98 -16.63
CA VAL A 821 -31.87 -16.22 -15.90
C VAL A 821 -32.32 -17.06 -14.72
N TRP A 822 -32.31 -16.47 -13.55
CA TRP A 822 -32.58 -17.12 -12.28
C TRP A 822 -33.65 -16.38 -11.51
N ARG A 823 -34.41 -17.10 -10.68
CA ARG A 823 -35.34 -16.54 -9.69
C ARG A 823 -34.86 -16.91 -8.30
N HIS A 824 -34.76 -15.93 -7.41
CA HIS A 824 -34.42 -16.20 -6.02
C HIS A 824 -35.55 -17.00 -5.36
N ARG A 825 -35.21 -18.11 -4.68
CA ARG A 825 -36.17 -18.98 -4.02
C ARG A 825 -36.85 -18.20 -2.87
N VAL A 826 -38.12 -18.53 -2.61
CA VAL A 826 -38.94 -17.90 -1.57
C VAL A 826 -38.94 -18.76 -0.32
#